data_AF-A0A1H5VRN9-F1
#
_entry.id   AF-A0A1H5VRN9-F1
#
_cell.length_a   1.000
_cell.length_b   1.000
_cell.length_c   1.000
_cell.angle_alpha   90.00
_cell.angle_beta   90.00
_cell.angle_gamma   90.00
#
_symmetry.space_group_name_H-M   'P 1'
#
loop_
_entity.id
_entity.type
_entity.pdbx_description
1 polymer ?
#
loop_
_entity_poly.entity_id
_entity_poly.type
_entity_poly.pdbx_seq_one_letter_code
_entity_poly.pdbx_strand_id
1 'polypeptide(L)'
;MTRGGRSTAGRGELPSVSGLPAGPPGSAHPAAPPARSGTRDPAGAAARTDPPQQVAATDPGAPATGPAGPGDVAPPFGPSRTSEADTRPEPLPEHRLRTDHFRQLARGSGDAATVAALRAGQRSRRLLMLRALVVRLLDRPDLLAPLPGARVAWQLLLDAERVAPQAVEEVVMHPYVGTWIGTASRALWRPDRRPGPDGPAANGRPELPWEAAGYLFALAASAAVRAGIRFRVPVPVLDGGVLLPATGRVPSPREAADHANAEAAAGPGRRTADPDVPRAGTSGSAAVPLPDRQTAEVLRLLDGAPAQVRWRGGDPVPVDPDADGPGWWALRRLHATGHGAAGEVPAAMTVDDVDPWRDFLRPPVPPARLPAGRLGGWQEHFADAWELVAGQDLVDAAGLAGCLRSLAPLWDRGTARAFSGSAPDAFGGVLMSTPSGAAQLAATLVHESQHVKLSALDDLVPLLRGSATREIHHSPWRADPRPVRGILQGTYAFLGVALFWHAVTAEAPAAVAEVPLAEARFEFALRRAQSGEGLATVLRHAPLTPAGEQFTARVEDTLRALLRAPVPAATESAVQDALADHRMLYRLSHLRPPRERAERCARALLAGEPLADGPLVAELHPARPVLSPRAGLLRVRFSAPARLAGSSPALPAGTRHADRLWAAGETAAARDGYLDRIDRDPRDVTAWAGLGLTVPAGAARRALRAAPEWVAAVHAAARALAGNGAPPAPEEVAAWLAPGLTAHQEGNPDRAQGALGDRVPAPVPAPDPP
;
A
#
# COMPACT_ATOMS: atom_id res chain seq x y z
N MET A 1 26.60 -4.56 51.53
CA MET A 1 26.52 -5.13 52.90
C MET A 1 25.05 -5.20 53.33
N THR A 2 24.72 -6.05 54.31
CA THR A 2 23.59 -6.02 55.30
C THR A 2 22.33 -5.15 55.09
N ARG A 3 21.12 -5.53 55.57
CA ARG A 3 20.45 -6.82 55.89
C ARG A 3 19.02 -6.52 56.39
N GLY A 4 18.05 -7.41 56.13
CA GLY A 4 16.74 -7.43 56.82
C GLY A 4 15.60 -6.63 56.16
N GLY A 5 14.31 -6.93 56.42
CA GLY A 5 13.79 -8.03 57.27
C GLY A 5 12.27 -8.24 57.19
N ARG A 6 11.88 -9.51 56.96
CA ARG A 6 10.55 -10.17 57.02
C ARG A 6 9.36 -9.44 57.69
N SER A 7 8.18 -9.63 57.09
CA SER A 7 7.01 -10.16 57.82
C SER A 7 6.15 -11.04 56.88
N THR A 8 5.30 -11.91 57.45
CA THR A 8 4.55 -12.97 56.73
C THR A 8 3.29 -13.41 57.48
N ALA A 9 2.37 -14.08 56.76
CA ALA A 9 1.20 -14.84 57.21
C ALA A 9 -0.14 -14.09 57.32
N GLY A 10 -1.23 -14.83 57.08
CA GLY A 10 -2.60 -14.34 56.95
C GLY A 10 -3.45 -15.19 55.99
N ARG A 11 -3.77 -16.43 56.36
CA ARG A 11 -4.77 -17.27 55.67
C ARG A 11 -6.08 -17.27 56.46
N GLY A 12 -7.19 -17.24 55.74
CA GLY A 12 -8.57 -17.50 56.18
C GLY A 12 -9.44 -17.44 54.91
N GLU A 13 -9.85 -18.56 54.34
CA GLU A 13 -10.97 -19.45 54.73
C GLU A 13 -12.32 -19.02 54.14
N LEU A 14 -13.09 -20.02 53.71
CA LEU A 14 -14.36 -19.89 52.99
C LEU A 14 -15.54 -19.85 53.97
N PRO A 15 -16.73 -19.43 53.51
CA PRO A 15 -17.83 -20.40 53.52
C PRO A 15 -18.60 -20.46 52.19
N SER A 16 -19.34 -21.56 51.99
CA SER A 16 -20.15 -21.82 50.79
C SER A 16 -21.65 -21.86 51.10
N VAL A 17 -22.45 -21.15 50.31
CA VAL A 17 -23.93 -21.28 50.20
C VAL A 17 -24.25 -20.97 48.72
N SER A 18 -24.51 -21.95 47.85
CA SER A 18 -25.78 -22.68 47.65
C SER A 18 -26.93 -21.80 47.12
N GLY A 19 -27.31 -21.96 45.85
CA GLY A 19 -28.38 -21.18 45.21
C GLY A 19 -28.64 -21.49 43.73
N LEU A 20 -29.16 -22.68 43.42
CA LEU A 20 -29.82 -22.99 42.13
C LEU A 20 -31.24 -22.37 42.12
N PRO A 21 -31.80 -22.07 40.94
CA PRO A 21 -32.76 -23.04 40.37
C PRO A 21 -32.84 -23.14 38.83
N ALA A 22 -33.46 -24.25 38.41
CA ALA A 22 -34.29 -24.43 37.20
C ALA A 22 -33.67 -24.26 35.79
N GLY A 23 -33.53 -25.41 35.13
CA GLY A 23 -33.60 -25.56 33.67
C GLY A 23 -35.04 -25.71 33.14
N PRO A 24 -35.25 -26.30 31.94
CA PRO A 24 -36.17 -25.70 30.97
C PRO A 24 -37.33 -26.59 30.47
N PRO A 25 -38.26 -26.03 29.68
CA PRO A 25 -38.93 -26.69 28.56
C PRO A 25 -38.24 -26.34 27.20
N GLY A 26 -38.39 -27.10 26.12
CA GLY A 26 -39.15 -28.34 25.96
C GLY A 26 -39.68 -28.51 24.54
N SER A 27 -38.92 -29.23 23.69
CA SER A 27 -39.33 -29.90 22.43
C SER A 27 -40.20 -29.16 21.38
N ALA A 28 -39.66 -28.97 20.17
CA ALA A 28 -40.38 -29.16 18.92
C ALA A 28 -39.43 -29.40 17.72
N HIS A 29 -39.46 -30.61 17.15
CA HIS A 29 -39.02 -30.89 15.77
C HIS A 29 -40.29 -31.01 14.91
N PRO A 30 -40.26 -30.70 13.59
CA PRO A 30 -40.07 -31.81 12.64
C PRO A 30 -39.41 -31.46 11.28
N ALA A 31 -39.14 -32.54 10.52
CA ALA A 31 -39.18 -32.66 9.05
C ALA A 31 -38.27 -31.83 8.12
N ALA A 32 -37.19 -32.49 7.66
CA ALA A 32 -36.93 -32.66 6.21
C ALA A 32 -37.75 -33.89 5.71
N PRO A 33 -37.76 -34.36 4.43
CA PRO A 33 -36.91 -34.05 3.25
C PRO A 33 -37.84 -33.76 2.01
N PRO A 34 -37.54 -34.03 0.70
CA PRO A 34 -36.37 -34.65 0.08
C PRO A 34 -35.79 -34.00 -1.21
N ALA A 35 -34.57 -34.45 -1.53
CA ALA A 35 -33.98 -34.32 -2.86
C ALA A 35 -34.67 -35.24 -3.89
N ARG A 36 -34.50 -34.95 -5.18
CA ARG A 36 -34.77 -35.89 -6.28
C ARG A 36 -33.62 -35.92 -7.28
N SER A 37 -32.98 -37.07 -7.41
CA SER A 37 -32.20 -37.45 -8.59
C SER A 37 -33.12 -37.74 -9.77
N GLY A 38 -32.76 -37.32 -10.98
CA GLY A 38 -33.58 -37.56 -12.18
C GLY A 38 -32.78 -37.45 -13.48
N THR A 39 -32.11 -38.53 -13.88
CA THR A 39 -31.51 -38.65 -15.22
C THR A 39 -32.55 -39.17 -16.23
N ARG A 40 -32.75 -38.46 -17.35
CA ARG A 40 -32.90 -39.03 -18.72
C ARG A 40 -33.25 -37.99 -19.80
N ASP A 41 -32.41 -37.96 -20.83
CA ASP A 41 -32.79 -37.73 -22.24
C ASP A 41 -33.82 -38.80 -22.71
N PRO A 42 -34.65 -38.60 -23.77
CA PRO A 42 -34.11 -38.29 -25.12
C PRO A 42 -34.94 -37.41 -26.09
N ALA A 43 -34.22 -36.68 -26.95
CA ALA A 43 -34.38 -36.53 -28.42
C ALA A 43 -35.74 -36.19 -29.09
N GLY A 44 -35.71 -35.24 -30.05
CA GLY A 44 -36.75 -35.13 -31.09
C GLY A 44 -36.64 -33.92 -32.04
N ALA A 45 -36.26 -34.17 -33.31
CA ALA A 45 -36.28 -33.29 -34.51
C ALA A 45 -35.53 -31.91 -34.43
N ALA A 46 -34.65 -31.46 -35.33
CA ALA A 46 -34.28 -31.74 -36.74
C ALA A 46 -34.83 -30.74 -37.79
N ALA A 47 -33.91 -29.94 -38.35
CA ALA A 47 -33.99 -29.36 -39.68
C ALA A 47 -32.56 -29.27 -40.27
N ARG A 48 -32.40 -29.61 -41.56
CA ARG A 48 -31.14 -29.45 -42.33
C ARG A 48 -31.47 -28.76 -43.65
N THR A 49 -30.54 -27.95 -44.17
CA THR A 49 -30.30 -27.79 -45.62
C THR A 49 -28.87 -27.30 -45.84
N ASP A 50 -28.26 -27.76 -46.92
CA ASP A 50 -26.85 -27.55 -47.30
C ASP A 50 -26.70 -26.54 -48.47
N PRO A 51 -25.48 -26.11 -48.87
CA PRO A 51 -25.25 -24.92 -49.70
C PRO A 51 -25.15 -25.17 -51.22
N PRO A 52 -25.08 -24.09 -52.05
CA PRO A 52 -24.76 -24.16 -53.49
C PRO A 52 -23.25 -24.00 -53.81
N GLN A 53 -22.88 -24.16 -55.08
CA GLN A 53 -21.51 -24.46 -55.57
C GLN A 53 -20.87 -23.34 -56.44
N GLN A 54 -19.63 -23.59 -56.91
CA GLN A 54 -18.83 -22.75 -57.82
C GLN A 54 -19.24 -22.87 -59.31
N VAL A 55 -19.11 -21.78 -60.08
CA VAL A 55 -18.99 -21.68 -61.57
C VAL A 55 -18.23 -20.36 -61.90
N ALA A 56 -17.72 -20.08 -63.09
CA ALA A 56 -16.51 -20.60 -63.77
C ALA A 56 -16.13 -19.64 -64.95
N ALA A 57 -15.01 -19.89 -65.67
CA ALA A 57 -14.62 -19.24 -66.96
C ALA A 57 -14.19 -17.74 -66.86
N THR A 58 -13.45 -17.06 -67.77
CA THR A 58 -12.68 -17.29 -69.04
C THR A 58 -11.82 -16.01 -69.30
N ASP A 59 -10.76 -15.89 -70.11
CA ASP A 59 -9.90 -16.76 -70.95
C ASP A 59 -8.49 -16.09 -71.18
N PRO A 60 -7.51 -16.66 -71.93
CA PRO A 60 -6.09 -16.20 -71.95
C PRO A 60 -5.68 -15.27 -73.14
N GLY A 61 -4.42 -14.83 -73.16
CA GLY A 61 -3.79 -14.10 -74.30
C GLY A 61 -2.26 -14.25 -74.41
N ALA A 62 -1.78 -14.71 -75.57
CA ALA A 62 -0.36 -14.79 -75.96
C ALA A 62 -0.19 -14.27 -77.41
N PRO A 63 1.04 -13.94 -77.86
CA PRO A 63 1.65 -14.76 -78.92
C PRO A 63 3.17 -14.94 -78.77
N ALA A 64 3.81 -15.68 -79.68
CA ALA A 64 5.24 -16.02 -79.65
C ALA A 64 5.89 -15.97 -81.05
N THR A 65 7.20 -15.72 -81.10
CA THR A 65 8.09 -15.94 -82.26
C THR A 65 9.54 -16.23 -81.79
N GLY A 66 10.28 -17.03 -82.56
CA GLY A 66 11.75 -17.17 -82.50
C GLY A 66 12.37 -16.79 -83.86
N PRO A 67 13.53 -17.34 -84.30
CA PRO A 67 14.41 -18.32 -83.64
C PRO A 67 15.93 -17.99 -83.78
N ALA A 68 16.79 -19.02 -83.67
CA ALA A 68 18.20 -19.14 -84.11
C ALA A 68 19.35 -18.88 -83.10
N GLY A 69 20.42 -19.69 -83.27
CA GLY A 69 21.77 -19.57 -82.68
C GLY A 69 22.80 -19.88 -83.79
N PRO A 70 24.02 -20.43 -83.53
CA PRO A 70 24.60 -20.89 -82.26
C PRO A 70 25.95 -20.21 -81.87
N GLY A 71 26.51 -20.54 -80.71
CA GLY A 71 27.86 -20.16 -80.26
C GLY A 71 28.22 -20.80 -78.91
N ASP A 72 29.48 -21.21 -78.72
CA ASP A 72 29.86 -22.25 -77.74
C ASP A 72 30.29 -21.79 -76.33
N VAL A 73 29.90 -22.63 -75.35
CA VAL A 73 30.60 -23.03 -74.11
C VAL A 73 31.20 -21.97 -73.15
N ALA A 74 30.56 -21.79 -71.98
CA ALA A 74 31.16 -21.93 -70.63
C ALA A 74 30.11 -21.76 -69.50
N PRO A 75 30.11 -22.57 -68.41
CA PRO A 75 29.13 -22.45 -67.32
C PRO A 75 29.63 -21.63 -66.10
N PRO A 76 29.03 -20.48 -65.76
CA PRO A 76 29.43 -19.66 -64.61
C PRO A 76 28.68 -20.04 -63.32
N PHE A 77 28.91 -21.26 -62.78
CA PHE A 77 28.50 -21.59 -61.40
C PHE A 77 29.44 -20.97 -60.36
N GLY A 78 29.46 -19.63 -60.31
CA GLY A 78 29.97 -18.90 -59.16
C GLY A 78 28.95 -18.99 -58.02
N PRO A 79 29.36 -19.16 -56.75
CA PRO A 79 28.43 -19.23 -55.64
C PRO A 79 27.66 -17.92 -55.53
N SER A 80 26.33 -17.99 -55.65
CA SER A 80 25.47 -16.82 -55.51
C SER A 80 25.74 -16.17 -54.16
N ARG A 81 26.15 -14.91 -54.16
CA ARG A 81 26.02 -14.06 -52.98
C ARG A 81 24.53 -13.80 -52.77
N THR A 82 23.84 -14.76 -52.17
CA THR A 82 22.64 -14.47 -51.40
C THR A 82 23.08 -13.43 -50.38
N SER A 83 22.66 -12.19 -50.62
CA SER A 83 22.70 -11.15 -49.61
C SER A 83 22.08 -11.75 -48.36
N GLU A 84 22.86 -11.92 -47.29
CA GLU A 84 22.28 -11.99 -45.96
C GLU A 84 21.55 -10.67 -45.80
N ALA A 85 20.23 -10.71 -46.00
CA ALA A 85 19.40 -9.55 -45.80
C ALA A 85 19.65 -9.12 -44.35
N ASP A 86 19.96 -7.84 -44.17
CA ASP A 86 20.23 -7.22 -42.87
C ASP A 86 18.91 -7.12 -42.09
N THR A 87 18.37 -8.29 -41.73
CA THR A 87 17.17 -8.51 -40.92
C THR A 87 17.52 -8.24 -39.47
N ARG A 88 17.96 -6.99 -39.21
CA ARG A 88 17.78 -6.38 -37.90
C ARG A 88 16.32 -6.61 -37.55
N PRO A 89 16.01 -7.29 -36.44
CA PRO A 89 14.61 -7.51 -36.06
C PRO A 89 13.93 -6.14 -35.98
N GLU A 90 12.72 -6.02 -36.54
CA GLU A 90 11.97 -4.77 -36.43
C GLU A 90 11.93 -4.32 -34.97
N PRO A 91 12.17 -3.03 -34.68
CA PRO A 91 12.21 -2.55 -33.31
C PRO A 91 10.89 -2.87 -32.63
N LEU A 92 10.95 -3.65 -31.53
CA LEU A 92 9.77 -4.14 -30.82
C LEU A 92 8.83 -2.97 -30.49
N PRO A 93 7.51 -3.11 -30.76
CA PRO A 93 6.58 -2.00 -30.64
C PRO A 93 6.54 -1.46 -29.20
N GLU A 94 6.78 -0.16 -29.07
CA GLU A 94 6.77 0.54 -27.79
C GLU A 94 5.37 0.51 -27.15
N HIS A 95 5.29 0.34 -25.83
CA HIS A 95 4.03 0.48 -25.11
C HIS A 95 3.59 1.95 -25.11
N ARG A 96 2.44 2.24 -25.71
CA ARG A 96 1.86 3.57 -25.80
C ARG A 96 0.55 3.63 -25.02
N LEU A 97 0.45 4.59 -24.10
CA LEU A 97 -0.80 4.87 -23.39
C LEU A 97 -1.66 5.83 -24.23
N ARG A 98 -2.95 5.51 -24.39
CA ARG A 98 -3.89 6.39 -25.09
C ARG A 98 -4.14 7.69 -24.30
N THR A 99 -4.37 8.79 -25.02
CA THR A 99 -4.59 10.12 -24.42
C THR A 99 -5.83 10.20 -23.54
N ASP A 100 -6.86 9.39 -23.80
CA ASP A 100 -8.04 9.26 -22.94
C ASP A 100 -7.76 8.47 -21.66
N HIS A 101 -7.08 7.32 -21.74
CA HIS A 101 -6.61 6.56 -20.57
C HIS A 101 -5.75 7.46 -19.64
N PHE A 102 -4.82 8.24 -20.21
CA PHE A 102 -4.03 9.24 -19.47
C PHE A 102 -4.91 10.31 -18.80
N ARG A 103 -5.96 10.79 -19.47
CA ARG A 103 -6.90 11.79 -18.91
C ARG A 103 -7.81 11.22 -17.83
N GLN A 104 -8.17 9.94 -17.87
CA GLN A 104 -8.90 9.26 -16.78
C GLN A 104 -8.01 9.17 -15.53
N LEU A 105 -6.78 8.66 -15.68
CA LEU A 105 -5.81 8.59 -14.59
C LEU A 105 -5.53 9.97 -14.00
N ALA A 106 -5.33 10.99 -14.83
CA ALA A 106 -5.09 12.36 -14.36
C ALA A 106 -6.28 13.02 -13.64
N ARG A 107 -7.45 12.36 -13.55
CA ARG A 107 -8.62 12.74 -12.75
C ARG A 107 -8.79 11.89 -11.47
N GLY A 108 -7.89 10.95 -11.19
CA GLY A 108 -8.03 9.97 -10.10
C GLY A 108 -8.90 8.75 -10.45
N SER A 109 -9.26 8.55 -11.72
CA SER A 109 -10.10 7.45 -12.18
C SER A 109 -9.24 6.35 -12.85
N GLY A 110 -9.66 5.80 -13.99
CA GLY A 110 -8.98 4.75 -14.75
C GLY A 110 -9.76 3.44 -14.68
N ASP A 111 -10.52 3.20 -15.74
CA ASP A 111 -11.38 2.03 -15.97
C ASP A 111 -10.60 0.73 -16.21
N ALA A 112 -11.33 -0.37 -16.39
CA ALA A 112 -10.76 -1.69 -16.67
C ALA A 112 -9.86 -1.71 -17.93
N ALA A 113 -10.18 -0.92 -18.97
CA ALA A 113 -9.39 -0.84 -20.21
C ALA A 113 -8.08 -0.04 -20.01
N THR A 114 -8.16 1.04 -19.23
CA THR A 114 -7.04 1.86 -18.77
C THR A 114 -6.08 1.04 -17.93
N VAL A 115 -6.61 0.28 -16.98
CA VAL A 115 -5.83 -0.60 -16.11
C VAL A 115 -5.25 -1.80 -16.87
N ALA A 116 -5.96 -2.35 -17.86
CA ALA A 116 -5.42 -3.35 -18.77
C ALA A 116 -4.21 -2.83 -19.57
N ALA A 117 -4.24 -1.57 -20.03
CA ALA A 117 -3.10 -0.94 -20.69
C ALA A 117 -1.89 -0.78 -19.77
N LEU A 118 -2.10 -0.38 -18.51
CA LEU A 118 -1.04 -0.34 -17.49
C LEU A 118 -0.47 -1.75 -17.20
N ARG A 119 -1.35 -2.75 -17.03
CA ARG A 119 -0.99 -4.16 -16.82
C ARG A 119 -0.14 -4.72 -17.98
N ALA A 120 -0.46 -4.36 -19.23
CA ALA A 120 0.31 -4.80 -20.40
C ALA A 120 1.75 -4.26 -20.38
N GLY A 121 1.96 -2.99 -20.00
CA GLY A 121 3.28 -2.42 -19.79
C GLY A 121 4.06 -3.13 -18.67
N GLN A 122 3.39 -3.42 -17.55
CA GLN A 122 3.97 -4.15 -16.43
C GLN A 122 4.30 -5.63 -16.76
N ARG A 123 3.51 -6.30 -17.61
CA ARG A 123 3.82 -7.64 -18.17
C ARG A 123 5.13 -7.61 -18.96
N SER A 124 5.26 -6.64 -19.87
CA SER A 124 6.45 -6.46 -20.70
C SER A 124 7.70 -6.18 -19.86
N ARG A 125 7.60 -5.24 -18.89
CA ARG A 125 8.66 -4.96 -17.90
C ARG A 125 9.08 -6.21 -17.13
N ARG A 126 8.13 -6.96 -16.56
CA ARG A 126 8.42 -8.18 -15.78
C ARG A 126 9.09 -9.27 -16.62
N LEU A 127 8.66 -9.47 -17.87
CA LEU A 127 9.30 -10.43 -18.79
C LEU A 127 10.72 -10.02 -19.19
N LEU A 128 10.97 -8.72 -19.44
CA LEU A 128 12.32 -8.21 -19.71
C LEU A 128 13.25 -8.39 -18.50
N MET A 129 12.77 -8.07 -17.29
CA MET A 129 13.54 -8.25 -16.05
C MET A 129 13.79 -9.74 -15.75
N LEU A 130 12.81 -10.63 -15.97
CA LEU A 130 12.96 -12.07 -15.81
C LEU A 130 13.95 -12.66 -16.83
N ARG A 131 13.86 -12.27 -18.11
CA ARG A 131 14.80 -12.67 -19.15
C ARG A 131 16.24 -12.24 -18.79
N ALA A 132 16.42 -11.02 -18.32
CA ALA A 132 17.71 -10.53 -17.88
C ALA A 132 18.25 -11.37 -16.70
N LEU A 133 17.40 -11.68 -15.71
CA LEU A 133 17.76 -12.51 -14.55
C LEU A 133 18.19 -13.92 -14.98
N VAL A 134 17.46 -14.55 -15.89
CA VAL A 134 17.81 -15.86 -16.46
C VAL A 134 19.15 -15.82 -17.17
N VAL A 135 19.46 -14.78 -17.96
CA VAL A 135 20.78 -14.64 -18.62
C VAL A 135 21.91 -14.62 -17.58
N ARG A 136 21.79 -13.84 -16.50
CA ARG A 136 22.82 -13.80 -15.45
C ARG A 136 22.95 -15.10 -14.67
N LEU A 137 21.88 -15.87 -14.52
CA LEU A 137 21.90 -17.21 -13.90
C LEU A 137 22.40 -18.31 -14.86
N LEU A 138 22.52 -18.03 -16.16
CA LEU A 138 23.30 -18.85 -17.11
C LEU A 138 24.79 -18.50 -17.00
N ASP A 139 25.15 -17.22 -16.82
CA ASP A 139 26.54 -16.77 -16.60
C ASP A 139 27.10 -17.21 -15.22
N ARG A 140 26.23 -17.40 -14.21
CA ARG A 140 26.56 -17.75 -12.81
C ARG A 140 25.79 -18.99 -12.32
N PRO A 141 26.10 -20.20 -12.84
CA PRO A 141 25.45 -21.45 -12.42
C PRO A 141 25.76 -21.85 -10.97
N ASP A 142 26.85 -21.31 -10.40
CA ASP A 142 27.26 -21.47 -9.00
C ASP A 142 26.23 -20.96 -7.99
N LEU A 143 25.44 -19.94 -8.38
CA LEU A 143 24.35 -19.40 -7.57
C LEU A 143 23.14 -20.34 -7.47
N LEU A 144 23.01 -21.31 -8.36
CA LEU A 144 21.90 -22.27 -8.39
C LEU A 144 22.23 -23.61 -7.72
N ALA A 145 23.50 -24.01 -7.67
CA ALA A 145 23.92 -25.31 -7.15
C ALA A 145 23.35 -25.57 -5.73
N PRO A 146 22.71 -26.74 -5.48
CA PRO A 146 22.73 -27.98 -6.27
C PRO A 146 21.60 -28.12 -7.32
N LEU A 147 20.83 -27.07 -7.63
CA LEU A 147 19.88 -27.10 -8.74
C LEU A 147 20.61 -27.16 -10.11
N PRO A 148 19.96 -27.67 -11.17
CA PRO A 148 20.45 -27.57 -12.54
C PRO A 148 20.68 -26.12 -12.99
N GLY A 149 21.40 -25.93 -14.10
CA GLY A 149 21.55 -24.60 -14.71
C GLY A 149 20.21 -24.01 -15.17
N ALA A 150 20.11 -22.66 -15.14
CA ALA A 150 18.86 -21.91 -15.33
C ALA A 150 18.06 -22.25 -16.60
N ARG A 151 18.72 -22.79 -17.63
CA ARG A 151 18.09 -23.27 -18.88
C ARG A 151 16.96 -24.28 -18.62
N VAL A 152 17.05 -25.12 -17.58
CA VAL A 152 16.02 -26.13 -17.27
C VAL A 152 14.71 -25.47 -16.83
N ALA A 153 14.76 -24.57 -15.84
CA ALA A 153 13.59 -23.82 -15.39
C ALA A 153 13.05 -22.87 -16.46
N TRP A 154 13.93 -22.25 -17.24
CA TRP A 154 13.53 -21.39 -18.36
C TRP A 154 12.82 -22.16 -19.48
N GLN A 155 13.31 -23.35 -19.84
CA GLN A 155 12.65 -24.20 -20.83
C GLN A 155 11.26 -24.63 -20.34
N LEU A 156 11.13 -25.02 -19.07
CA LEU A 156 9.85 -25.40 -18.47
C LEU A 156 8.82 -24.25 -18.47
N LEU A 157 9.26 -23.00 -18.25
CA LEU A 157 8.42 -21.81 -18.41
C LEU A 157 7.94 -21.64 -19.86
N LEU A 158 8.83 -21.86 -20.85
CA LEU A 158 8.48 -21.78 -22.27
C LEU A 158 7.62 -22.97 -22.76
N ASP A 159 7.70 -24.13 -22.10
CA ASP A 159 6.82 -25.27 -22.34
C ASP A 159 5.41 -24.97 -21.79
N ALA A 160 5.33 -24.40 -20.59
CA ALA A 160 4.08 -23.96 -19.98
C ALA A 160 3.41 -22.80 -20.76
N GLU A 161 4.15 -21.79 -21.23
CA GLU A 161 3.57 -20.65 -21.96
C GLU A 161 2.99 -21.08 -23.32
N ARG A 162 3.56 -22.12 -23.96
CA ARG A 162 3.02 -22.69 -25.21
C ARG A 162 1.70 -23.44 -25.03
N VAL A 163 1.44 -24.01 -23.85
CA VAL A 163 0.21 -24.78 -23.58
C VAL A 163 -0.87 -23.90 -22.92
N ALA A 164 -0.48 -23.05 -21.96
CA ALA A 164 -1.39 -22.19 -21.23
C ALA A 164 -0.75 -20.81 -20.95
N PRO A 165 -0.77 -19.87 -21.93
CA PRO A 165 -0.23 -18.52 -21.76
C PRO A 165 -0.81 -17.78 -20.54
N GLN A 166 -2.10 -18.02 -20.24
CA GLN A 166 -2.79 -17.42 -19.09
C GLN A 166 -2.27 -17.93 -17.75
N ALA A 167 -1.88 -19.21 -17.64
CA ALA A 167 -1.29 -19.78 -16.42
C ALA A 167 0.10 -19.17 -16.15
N VAL A 168 0.89 -18.95 -17.19
CA VAL A 168 2.19 -18.26 -17.08
C VAL A 168 1.99 -16.78 -16.75
N GLU A 169 0.99 -16.09 -17.32
CA GLU A 169 0.70 -14.71 -16.92
C GLU A 169 0.19 -14.61 -15.47
N GLU A 170 -0.68 -15.53 -15.00
CA GLU A 170 -1.15 -15.54 -13.61
C GLU A 170 0.04 -15.56 -12.64
N VAL A 171 0.98 -16.48 -12.86
CA VAL A 171 2.19 -16.69 -12.06
C VAL A 171 3.18 -15.53 -12.19
N VAL A 172 3.57 -15.14 -13.41
CA VAL A 172 4.56 -14.07 -13.65
C VAL A 172 4.03 -12.69 -13.25
N MET A 173 2.70 -12.47 -13.27
CA MET A 173 2.08 -11.21 -12.84
C MET A 173 1.64 -11.19 -11.37
N HIS A 174 1.88 -12.26 -10.59
CA HIS A 174 1.68 -12.24 -9.15
C HIS A 174 2.59 -11.16 -8.51
N PRO A 175 2.10 -10.30 -7.59
CA PRO A 175 2.85 -9.12 -7.17
C PRO A 175 4.24 -9.42 -6.62
N TYR A 176 4.38 -10.48 -5.83
CA TYR A 176 5.60 -10.78 -5.08
C TYR A 176 6.68 -11.47 -5.92
N VAL A 177 6.30 -12.06 -7.07
CA VAL A 177 7.25 -12.43 -8.13
C VAL A 177 7.93 -11.18 -8.69
N GLY A 178 7.21 -10.06 -8.81
CA GLY A 178 7.79 -8.76 -9.15
C GLY A 178 8.79 -8.26 -8.10
N THR A 179 8.42 -8.32 -6.81
CA THR A 179 9.30 -7.99 -5.68
C THR A 179 10.58 -8.85 -5.66
N TRP A 180 10.45 -10.15 -5.94
CA TRP A 180 11.57 -11.08 -6.08
C TRP A 180 12.49 -10.68 -7.24
N ILE A 181 11.99 -10.56 -8.48
CA ILE A 181 12.81 -10.21 -9.65
C ILE A 181 13.51 -8.86 -9.41
N GLY A 182 12.78 -7.85 -8.94
CA GLY A 182 13.34 -6.54 -8.64
C GLY A 182 14.48 -6.60 -7.62
N THR A 183 14.36 -7.46 -6.60
CA THR A 183 15.37 -7.61 -5.55
C THR A 183 16.56 -8.46 -6.01
N ALA A 184 16.33 -9.52 -6.77
CA ALA A 184 17.39 -10.31 -7.41
C ALA A 184 18.20 -9.48 -8.42
N SER A 185 17.55 -8.66 -9.24
CA SER A 185 18.22 -7.70 -10.13
C SER A 185 19.01 -6.65 -9.35
N ARG A 186 18.49 -6.15 -8.22
CA ARG A 186 19.23 -5.26 -7.31
C ARG A 186 20.40 -5.92 -6.57
N ALA A 187 20.56 -7.24 -6.62
CA ALA A 187 21.76 -7.94 -6.19
C ALA A 187 22.78 -8.09 -7.35
N LEU A 188 22.33 -8.58 -8.51
CA LEU A 188 23.20 -9.01 -9.63
C LEU A 188 23.68 -7.88 -10.60
N TRP A 189 23.13 -6.67 -10.48
CA TRP A 189 23.50 -5.48 -11.29
C TRP A 189 23.86 -4.24 -10.46
N ARG A 190 24.37 -4.40 -9.22
CA ARG A 190 24.95 -3.24 -8.53
C ARG A 190 26.22 -2.79 -9.29
N PRO A 191 26.33 -1.52 -9.72
CA PRO A 191 27.62 -1.01 -10.19
C PRO A 191 28.60 -1.04 -9.01
N ASP A 192 29.86 -1.41 -9.26
CA ASP A 192 30.90 -1.42 -8.23
C ASP A 192 31.06 -0.01 -7.64
N ARG A 193 30.52 0.20 -6.44
CA ARG A 193 30.90 1.35 -5.62
C ARG A 193 32.37 1.17 -5.27
N ARG A 194 33.23 2.05 -5.80
CA ARG A 194 34.57 2.28 -5.22
C ARG A 194 34.38 2.51 -3.70
N PRO A 195 35.27 1.96 -2.84
CA PRO A 195 35.23 2.24 -1.41
C PRO A 195 35.20 3.76 -1.16
N GLY A 196 34.36 4.18 -0.20
CA GLY A 196 34.47 5.53 0.35
C GLY A 196 35.76 5.67 1.16
N PRO A 197 36.19 6.90 1.49
CA PRO A 197 37.35 7.12 2.35
C PRO A 197 37.15 6.55 3.77
N ASP A 198 35.89 6.46 4.22
CA ASP A 198 35.53 6.07 5.59
C ASP A 198 35.39 4.55 5.77
N GLY A 199 36.53 3.86 5.81
CA GLY A 199 36.66 2.54 6.44
C GLY A 199 36.87 1.34 5.50
N PRO A 200 37.53 0.25 6.00
CA PRO A 200 37.81 -0.94 5.21
C PRO A 200 36.54 -1.78 4.95
N ALA A 201 36.51 -2.48 3.83
CA ALA A 201 35.41 -3.36 3.43
C ALA A 201 35.38 -4.65 4.26
N ALA A 202 34.88 -4.57 5.48
CA ALA A 202 34.70 -5.72 6.36
C ALA A 202 33.57 -6.65 5.88
N ASN A 203 33.98 -7.83 5.42
CA ASN A 203 33.21 -9.09 5.41
C ASN A 203 32.00 -9.16 4.45
N GLY A 204 32.25 -9.76 3.27
CA GLY A 204 31.20 -10.37 2.44
C GLY A 204 30.41 -9.41 1.54
N ARG A 205 30.55 -9.59 0.22
CA ARG A 205 29.51 -9.13 -0.72
C ARG A 205 28.25 -9.97 -0.42
N PRO A 206 27.06 -9.39 -0.19
CA PRO A 206 25.83 -10.16 -0.16
C PRO A 206 25.51 -10.62 -1.59
N GLU A 207 26.00 -11.80 -1.94
CA GLU A 207 25.58 -12.50 -3.16
C GLU A 207 24.08 -12.83 -3.09
N LEU A 208 23.47 -13.09 -4.25
CA LEU A 208 22.08 -13.56 -4.29
C LEU A 208 22.01 -14.93 -3.59
N PRO A 209 21.23 -15.09 -2.49
CA PRO A 209 21.14 -16.38 -1.81
C PRO A 209 20.64 -17.47 -2.77
N TRP A 210 21.11 -18.71 -2.62
CA TRP A 210 20.78 -19.79 -3.55
C TRP A 210 19.27 -20.10 -3.53
N GLU A 211 18.59 -19.84 -2.40
CA GLU A 211 17.15 -19.83 -2.21
C GLU A 211 16.47 -18.85 -3.17
N ALA A 212 17.01 -17.63 -3.25
CA ALA A 212 16.50 -16.55 -4.08
C ALA A 212 16.84 -16.74 -5.56
N ALA A 213 17.94 -17.41 -5.90
CA ALA A 213 18.19 -17.87 -7.27
C ALA A 213 17.23 -19.03 -7.66
N GLY A 214 17.08 -20.00 -6.75
CA GLY A 214 16.25 -21.20 -6.91
C GLY A 214 14.74 -20.94 -6.96
N TYR A 215 14.27 -19.76 -6.51
CA TYR A 215 12.90 -19.31 -6.72
C TYR A 215 12.49 -19.31 -8.21
N LEU A 216 13.43 -19.18 -9.15
CA LEU A 216 13.19 -19.39 -10.59
C LEU A 216 12.67 -20.81 -10.91
N PHE A 217 13.19 -21.84 -10.23
CA PHE A 217 12.75 -23.23 -10.41
C PHE A 217 11.36 -23.45 -9.80
N ALA A 218 11.08 -22.83 -8.64
CA ALA A 218 9.76 -22.84 -8.03
C ALA A 218 8.71 -22.12 -8.90
N LEU A 219 9.07 -20.99 -9.51
CA LEU A 219 8.24 -20.25 -10.47
C LEU A 219 7.90 -21.10 -11.70
N ALA A 220 8.90 -21.77 -12.26
CA ALA A 220 8.73 -22.68 -13.40
C ALA A 220 7.85 -23.88 -13.06
N ALA A 221 8.03 -24.48 -11.88
CA ALA A 221 7.15 -25.53 -11.37
C ALA A 221 5.70 -25.03 -11.22
N SER A 222 5.49 -23.84 -10.64
CA SER A 222 4.17 -23.24 -10.45
C SER A 222 3.41 -23.03 -11.76
N ALA A 223 4.11 -22.49 -12.77
CA ALA A 223 3.60 -22.36 -14.13
C ALA A 223 3.24 -23.72 -14.76
N ALA A 224 4.10 -24.73 -14.61
CA ALA A 224 3.86 -26.07 -15.14
C ALA A 224 2.72 -26.83 -14.42
N VAL A 225 2.54 -26.62 -13.10
CA VAL A 225 1.38 -27.12 -12.36
C VAL A 225 0.11 -26.52 -12.94
N ARG A 226 0.00 -25.18 -13.00
CA ARG A 226 -1.20 -24.48 -13.50
C ARG A 226 -1.47 -24.74 -15.00
N ALA A 227 -0.43 -24.95 -15.81
CA ALA A 227 -0.56 -25.31 -17.23
C ALA A 227 -0.96 -26.79 -17.47
N GLY A 228 -1.03 -27.63 -16.43
CA GLY A 228 -1.46 -29.03 -16.55
C GLY A 228 -0.45 -29.99 -17.21
N ILE A 229 0.71 -29.50 -17.64
CA ILE A 229 1.71 -30.26 -18.41
C ILE A 229 2.45 -31.31 -17.56
N ARG A 230 3.04 -32.31 -18.23
CA ARG A 230 3.97 -33.26 -17.59
C ARG A 230 5.34 -32.61 -17.38
N PHE A 231 5.93 -32.80 -16.20
CA PHE A 231 7.27 -32.31 -15.89
C PHE A 231 7.84 -33.04 -14.67
N ARG A 232 9.15 -32.86 -14.44
CA ARG A 232 9.86 -33.17 -13.21
C ARG A 232 10.98 -32.16 -13.03
N VAL A 233 10.99 -31.42 -11.93
CA VAL A 233 11.96 -30.34 -11.69
C VAL A 233 12.31 -30.28 -10.19
N PRO A 234 13.61 -30.13 -9.82
CA PRO A 234 13.98 -29.88 -8.44
C PRO A 234 13.72 -28.41 -8.07
N VAL A 235 13.33 -28.17 -6.82
CA VAL A 235 13.05 -26.85 -6.23
C VAL A 235 13.76 -26.71 -4.88
N PRO A 236 14.08 -25.49 -4.42
CA PRO A 236 14.70 -25.29 -3.11
C PRO A 236 13.75 -25.64 -1.97
N VAL A 237 14.27 -26.27 -0.91
CA VAL A 237 13.60 -26.41 0.39
C VAL A 237 14.00 -25.22 1.26
N LEU A 238 13.00 -24.53 1.84
CA LEU A 238 13.16 -23.31 2.65
C LEU A 238 12.63 -23.59 4.05
N ASP A 239 13.51 -23.59 5.06
CA ASP A 239 13.22 -23.93 6.46
C ASP A 239 12.48 -25.27 6.66
N GLY A 240 12.70 -26.23 5.75
CA GLY A 240 12.03 -27.54 5.72
C GLY A 240 10.70 -27.60 4.95
N GLY A 241 10.19 -26.46 4.46
CA GLY A 241 9.00 -26.38 3.60
C GLY A 241 9.35 -26.13 2.12
N VAL A 242 8.36 -26.25 1.23
CA VAL A 242 8.52 -26.06 -0.23
C VAL A 242 7.50 -25.06 -0.75
N LEU A 243 7.96 -23.96 -1.35
CA LEU A 243 7.10 -22.93 -1.94
C LEU A 243 6.88 -23.17 -3.44
N LEU A 244 5.65 -22.93 -3.91
CA LEU A 244 5.31 -22.70 -5.32
C LEU A 244 4.67 -21.30 -5.46
N PRO A 245 5.42 -20.29 -5.94
CA PRO A 245 4.93 -18.93 -6.15
C PRO A 245 3.58 -18.85 -6.88
N ALA A 246 2.70 -17.95 -6.43
CA ALA A 246 1.33 -17.80 -6.95
C ALA A 246 0.46 -19.08 -6.90
N THR A 247 0.86 -20.10 -6.13
CA THR A 247 0.20 -21.42 -6.10
C THR A 247 0.00 -21.92 -4.68
N GLY A 248 1.05 -21.98 -3.86
CA GLY A 248 0.95 -22.39 -2.46
C GLY A 248 2.27 -22.86 -1.85
N ARG A 249 2.20 -23.57 -0.72
CA ARG A 249 3.35 -24.06 0.05
C ARG A 249 3.06 -25.41 0.72
N VAL A 250 4.02 -26.33 0.69
CA VAL A 250 4.14 -27.36 1.73
C VAL A 250 4.78 -26.70 2.94
N PRO A 251 4.11 -26.62 4.10
CA PRO A 251 4.70 -26.06 5.31
C PRO A 251 5.82 -26.94 5.85
N SER A 252 6.77 -26.33 6.55
CA SER A 252 7.69 -27.10 7.38
C SER A 252 6.95 -27.70 8.60
N PRO A 253 7.50 -28.74 9.26
CA PRO A 253 6.90 -29.29 10.49
C PRO A 253 6.72 -28.25 11.60
N ARG A 254 7.60 -27.24 11.63
CA ARG A 254 7.47 -26.10 12.54
C ARG A 254 6.32 -25.18 12.13
N GLU A 255 6.24 -24.78 10.86
CA GLU A 255 5.16 -23.91 10.37
C GLU A 255 3.78 -24.54 10.58
N ALA A 256 3.66 -25.86 10.36
CA ALA A 256 2.44 -26.61 10.63
C ALA A 256 2.05 -26.59 12.12
N ALA A 257 3.03 -26.76 13.03
CA ALA A 257 2.78 -26.69 14.48
C ALA A 257 2.45 -25.25 14.95
N ASP A 258 3.20 -24.25 14.48
CA ASP A 258 2.97 -22.83 14.79
C ASP A 258 1.57 -22.38 14.29
N HIS A 259 1.13 -22.84 13.11
CA HIS A 259 -0.22 -22.63 12.60
C HIS A 259 -1.30 -23.36 13.43
N ALA A 260 -1.12 -24.64 13.76
CA ALA A 260 -2.09 -25.39 14.56
C ALA A 260 -2.30 -24.77 15.96
N ASN A 261 -1.23 -24.28 16.59
CA ASN A 261 -1.29 -23.52 17.83
C ASN A 261 -2.07 -22.19 17.66
N ALA A 262 -1.83 -21.47 16.55
CA ALA A 262 -2.53 -20.22 16.25
C ALA A 262 -4.02 -20.42 15.94
N GLU A 263 -4.41 -21.52 15.28
CA GLU A 263 -5.80 -21.87 15.02
C GLU A 263 -6.54 -22.26 16.32
N ALA A 264 -5.91 -23.07 17.17
CA ALA A 264 -6.45 -23.42 18.49
C ALA A 264 -6.67 -22.17 19.39
N ALA A 265 -5.75 -21.20 19.32
CA ALA A 265 -5.89 -19.92 20.02
C ALA A 265 -6.96 -18.98 19.42
N ALA A 266 -7.36 -19.20 18.17
CA ALA A 266 -8.36 -18.41 17.44
C ALA A 266 -9.77 -19.05 17.44
N GLY A 267 -10.03 -19.98 18.37
CA GLY A 267 -11.18 -20.90 18.36
C GLY A 267 -12.58 -20.28 18.20
N PRO A 268 -13.55 -21.09 17.73
CA PRO A 268 -14.83 -20.63 17.21
C PRO A 268 -15.66 -19.82 18.21
N GLY A 269 -16.31 -18.77 17.70
CA GLY A 269 -17.18 -17.87 18.48
C GLY A 269 -16.45 -16.78 19.26
N ARG A 270 -15.13 -16.84 19.42
CA ARG A 270 -14.36 -15.81 20.15
C ARG A 270 -14.10 -14.59 19.24
N ARG A 271 -15.01 -13.62 19.20
CA ARG A 271 -14.73 -12.26 18.69
C ARG A 271 -13.68 -11.58 19.58
N THR A 272 -12.40 -11.89 19.36
CA THR A 272 -11.28 -11.36 20.15
C THR A 272 -11.02 -9.90 19.81
N ALA A 273 -11.48 -8.99 20.68
CA ALA A 273 -10.68 -7.81 20.96
C ALA A 273 -9.27 -8.26 21.42
N ASP A 274 -8.23 -7.55 20.96
CA ASP A 274 -6.80 -7.89 21.03
C ASP A 274 -6.43 -9.15 21.85
N PRO A 275 -6.20 -10.30 21.19
CA PRO A 275 -5.48 -11.38 21.83
C PRO A 275 -4.01 -10.97 21.95
N ASP A 276 -3.51 -10.86 23.19
CA ASP A 276 -2.08 -10.84 23.48
C ASP A 276 -1.43 -12.02 22.75
N VAL A 277 -0.72 -11.75 21.65
CA VAL A 277 -0.07 -12.79 20.85
C VAL A 277 1.05 -13.36 21.71
N PRO A 278 1.18 -14.69 21.87
CA PRO A 278 2.33 -15.25 22.56
C PRO A 278 3.60 -14.75 21.87
N ARG A 279 4.39 -13.94 22.59
CA ARG A 279 5.78 -13.63 22.21
C ARG A 279 6.42 -14.92 21.74
N ALA A 280 7.11 -14.89 20.60
CA ALA A 280 7.80 -16.03 20.03
C ALA A 280 8.67 -16.72 21.09
N GLY A 281 8.11 -17.75 21.71
CA GLY A 281 8.74 -18.42 22.83
C GLY A 281 9.92 -19.20 22.29
N THR A 282 11.06 -19.12 22.97
CA THR A 282 12.16 -20.07 22.76
C THR A 282 11.78 -21.43 23.36
N SER A 283 10.68 -22.00 22.87
CA SER A 283 10.29 -23.38 23.08
C SER A 283 11.28 -24.23 22.31
N GLY A 284 12.21 -24.85 23.04
CA GLY A 284 13.34 -25.60 22.49
C GLY A 284 12.93 -26.93 21.88
N SER A 285 12.11 -26.92 20.83
CA SER A 285 12.18 -27.98 19.83
C SER A 285 13.54 -27.85 19.15
N ALA A 286 14.45 -28.78 19.45
CA ALA A 286 15.77 -28.81 18.83
C ALA A 286 15.59 -29.15 17.34
N ALA A 287 15.56 -28.10 16.51
CA ALA A 287 15.55 -28.27 15.06
C ALA A 287 16.79 -29.08 14.67
N VAL A 288 16.56 -30.31 14.19
CA VAL A 288 17.62 -31.14 13.61
C VAL A 288 18.26 -30.31 12.48
N PRO A 289 19.58 -30.05 12.51
CA PRO A 289 20.22 -29.27 11.46
C PRO A 289 19.99 -29.93 10.10
N LEU A 290 19.18 -29.28 9.25
CA LEU A 290 18.99 -29.72 7.88
C LEU A 290 20.30 -29.52 7.11
N PRO A 291 20.64 -30.39 6.14
CA PRO A 291 21.82 -30.20 5.31
C PRO A 291 21.74 -28.88 4.52
N ASP A 292 22.86 -28.20 4.39
CA ASP A 292 22.96 -27.01 3.53
C ASP A 292 22.45 -27.30 2.11
N ARG A 293 21.58 -26.41 1.62
CA ARG A 293 20.99 -26.43 0.27
C ARG A 293 20.18 -27.69 -0.11
N GLN A 294 19.30 -28.16 0.79
CA GLN A 294 18.37 -29.25 0.48
C GLN A 294 17.38 -28.90 -0.66
N THR A 295 17.10 -29.87 -1.54
CA THR A 295 16.09 -29.76 -2.61
C THR A 295 14.99 -30.81 -2.47
N ALA A 296 13.81 -30.49 -3.03
CA ALA A 296 12.69 -31.40 -3.22
C ALA A 296 12.36 -31.48 -4.72
N GLU A 297 11.64 -32.51 -5.16
CA GLU A 297 11.18 -32.64 -6.54
C GLU A 297 9.70 -32.27 -6.67
N VAL A 298 9.36 -31.48 -7.69
CA VAL A 298 7.98 -31.21 -8.09
C VAL A 298 7.75 -31.83 -9.45
N LEU A 299 6.65 -32.57 -9.60
CA LEU A 299 6.41 -33.40 -10.79
C LEU A 299 4.94 -33.63 -11.09
N ARG A 300 4.64 -33.81 -12.38
CA ARG A 300 3.41 -34.40 -12.91
C ARG A 300 3.80 -35.45 -13.95
N LEU A 301 3.53 -36.73 -13.68
CA LEU A 301 4.03 -37.86 -14.50
C LEU A 301 3.11 -38.23 -15.67
N LEU A 302 1.81 -37.94 -15.54
CA LEU A 302 0.76 -38.24 -16.51
C LEU A 302 -0.11 -37.00 -16.69
N ASP A 303 -0.74 -36.84 -17.85
CA ASP A 303 -1.70 -35.76 -18.07
C ASP A 303 -2.92 -35.95 -17.16
N GLY A 304 -3.49 -34.86 -16.64
CA GLY A 304 -4.66 -34.88 -15.75
C GLY A 304 -4.39 -35.40 -14.32
N ALA A 305 -3.43 -36.29 -14.11
CA ALA A 305 -3.03 -36.73 -12.77
C ALA A 305 -2.49 -35.53 -11.95
N PRO A 306 -2.78 -35.41 -10.65
CA PRO A 306 -2.35 -34.26 -9.84
C PRO A 306 -0.83 -34.15 -9.78
N ALA A 307 -0.34 -32.91 -9.72
CA ALA A 307 1.07 -32.65 -9.46
C ALA A 307 1.41 -32.98 -7.99
N GLN A 308 2.67 -33.29 -7.71
CA GLN A 308 3.12 -33.70 -6.37
C GLN A 308 4.48 -33.06 -6.02
N VAL A 309 4.66 -32.73 -4.74
CA VAL A 309 5.97 -32.46 -4.12
C VAL A 309 6.48 -33.73 -3.46
N ARG A 310 7.77 -34.04 -3.63
CA ARG A 310 8.42 -35.24 -3.07
C ARG A 310 9.82 -34.93 -2.52
N TRP A 311 10.12 -35.49 -1.35
CA TRP A 311 11.47 -35.52 -0.76
C TRP A 311 12.09 -36.91 -0.96
N ARG A 312 13.40 -37.02 -0.74
CA ARG A 312 14.07 -38.33 -0.64
C ARG A 312 13.55 -39.06 0.61
N GLY A 313 12.77 -40.13 0.41
CA GLY A 313 12.24 -40.97 1.48
C GLY A 313 11.01 -40.43 2.21
N GLY A 314 10.40 -39.33 1.74
CA GLY A 314 9.13 -38.82 2.25
C GLY A 314 7.96 -39.16 1.33
N ASP A 315 6.75 -39.20 1.90
CA ASP A 315 5.51 -39.39 1.15
C ASP A 315 5.24 -38.24 0.16
N PRO A 316 4.56 -38.50 -0.97
CA PRO A 316 4.20 -37.47 -1.93
C PRO A 316 3.06 -36.59 -1.40
N VAL A 317 3.27 -35.27 -1.34
CA VAL A 317 2.21 -34.31 -1.05
C VAL A 317 1.55 -33.86 -2.37
N PRO A 318 0.23 -34.07 -2.56
CA PRO A 318 -0.48 -33.54 -3.72
C PRO A 318 -0.49 -32.01 -3.74
N VAL A 319 -0.40 -31.44 -4.94
CA VAL A 319 -0.49 -29.99 -5.18
C VAL A 319 -1.81 -29.68 -5.87
N ASP A 320 -2.65 -28.90 -5.19
CA ASP A 320 -3.85 -28.27 -5.74
C ASP A 320 -3.65 -26.74 -5.77
N PRO A 321 -3.66 -26.07 -6.95
CA PRO A 321 -3.48 -24.63 -7.03
C PRO A 321 -4.57 -23.76 -6.40
N ASP A 322 -5.72 -24.35 -6.08
CA ASP A 322 -6.95 -23.63 -5.76
C ASP A 322 -7.60 -24.10 -4.42
N ALA A 323 -7.12 -25.20 -3.81
CA ALA A 323 -7.60 -25.72 -2.51
C ALA A 323 -6.48 -26.19 -1.56
N ASP A 324 -6.71 -26.07 -0.24
CA ASP A 324 -5.84 -26.65 0.80
C ASP A 324 -6.01 -28.16 0.90
N GLY A 325 -4.94 -28.87 1.29
CA GLY A 325 -4.93 -30.33 1.37
C GLY A 325 -3.98 -30.90 2.43
N PRO A 326 -3.91 -32.23 2.59
CA PRO A 326 -3.01 -32.88 3.55
C PRO A 326 -1.54 -32.53 3.28
N GLY A 327 -0.94 -31.70 4.14
CA GLY A 327 0.42 -31.19 3.97
C GLY A 327 0.55 -30.06 2.92
N TRP A 328 -0.55 -29.46 2.46
CA TRP A 328 -0.53 -28.43 1.41
C TRP A 328 -1.38 -27.20 1.75
N TRP A 329 -0.79 -26.02 1.60
CA TRP A 329 -1.44 -24.71 1.76
C TRP A 329 -1.46 -23.97 0.42
N ALA A 330 -2.59 -23.96 -0.29
CA ALA A 330 -2.80 -23.18 -1.50
C ALA A 330 -2.88 -21.67 -1.20
N LEU A 331 -2.79 -20.82 -2.24
CA LEU A 331 -3.18 -19.43 -2.09
C LEU A 331 -4.70 -19.31 -2.00
N ARG A 332 -5.19 -18.84 -0.85
CA ARG A 332 -6.61 -18.60 -0.60
C ARG A 332 -7.04 -17.30 -1.28
N ARG A 333 -8.33 -17.11 -1.54
CA ARG A 333 -8.88 -15.91 -2.19
C ARG A 333 -10.03 -15.33 -1.37
N LEU A 334 -10.09 -14.00 -1.32
CA LEU A 334 -11.30 -13.24 -0.96
C LEU A 334 -12.09 -13.01 -2.25
N HIS A 335 -13.42 -13.11 -2.17
CA HIS A 335 -14.34 -12.93 -3.29
C HIS A 335 -15.47 -11.98 -2.91
N ALA A 336 -15.89 -11.11 -3.82
CA ALA A 336 -17.05 -10.25 -3.62
C ALA A 336 -17.73 -9.96 -4.97
N THR A 337 -19.03 -9.70 -4.92
CA THR A 337 -19.78 -9.06 -6.01
C THR A 337 -20.49 -7.87 -5.41
N GLY A 338 -20.24 -6.69 -5.97
CA GLY A 338 -20.85 -5.43 -5.52
C GLY A 338 -21.74 -4.84 -6.61
N HIS A 339 -22.74 -4.06 -6.23
CA HIS A 339 -23.79 -3.58 -7.14
C HIS A 339 -23.60 -2.10 -7.48
N GLY A 340 -23.24 -1.81 -8.73
CA GLY A 340 -23.11 -0.45 -9.25
C GLY A 340 -24.23 -0.09 -10.23
N ALA A 341 -24.27 1.16 -10.68
CA ALA A 341 -25.25 1.64 -11.67
C ALA A 341 -25.20 0.89 -13.01
N ALA A 342 -24.06 0.25 -13.33
CA ALA A 342 -23.88 -0.60 -14.52
C ALA A 342 -24.19 -2.09 -14.29
N GLY A 343 -24.61 -2.50 -13.08
CA GLY A 343 -24.86 -3.89 -12.68
C GLY A 343 -23.82 -4.45 -11.71
N GLU A 344 -23.73 -5.78 -11.67
CA GLU A 344 -22.79 -6.53 -10.81
C GLU A 344 -21.33 -6.31 -11.23
N VAL A 345 -20.48 -5.93 -10.27
CA VAL A 345 -19.03 -5.79 -10.42
C VAL A 345 -18.34 -6.82 -9.51
N PRO A 346 -17.83 -7.95 -10.04
CA PRO A 346 -17.12 -8.94 -9.25
C PRO A 346 -15.66 -8.53 -8.98
N ALA A 347 -15.17 -8.90 -7.80
CA ALA A 347 -13.76 -8.80 -7.42
C ALA A 347 -13.26 -10.07 -6.75
N ALA A 348 -11.98 -10.36 -6.95
CA ALA A 348 -11.27 -11.39 -6.22
C ALA A 348 -9.83 -10.94 -5.93
N MET A 349 -9.36 -11.19 -4.70
CA MET A 349 -7.96 -10.95 -4.31
C MET A 349 -7.38 -12.20 -3.68
N THR A 350 -6.17 -12.59 -4.09
CA THR A 350 -5.42 -13.64 -3.37
C THR A 350 -5.00 -13.15 -1.99
N VAL A 351 -5.12 -13.98 -0.97
CA VAL A 351 -4.50 -13.76 0.34
C VAL A 351 -3.20 -14.54 0.35
N ASP A 352 -2.08 -13.83 0.17
CA ASP A 352 -0.76 -14.45 0.24
C ASP A 352 -0.19 -14.31 1.65
N ASP A 353 -0.10 -15.43 2.34
CA ASP A 353 0.48 -15.55 3.68
C ASP A 353 1.69 -16.51 3.73
N VAL A 354 2.18 -16.95 2.56
CA VAL A 354 3.22 -17.98 2.42
C VAL A 354 4.41 -17.57 1.56
N ASP A 355 4.28 -16.65 0.60
CA ASP A 355 5.43 -16.19 -0.20
C ASP A 355 6.36 -15.29 0.65
N PRO A 356 7.67 -15.54 0.70
CA PRO A 356 8.59 -14.77 1.53
C PRO A 356 8.81 -13.33 1.04
N TRP A 357 8.51 -13.01 -0.23
CA TRP A 357 8.65 -11.67 -0.80
C TRP A 357 7.40 -10.78 -0.60
N ARG A 358 6.41 -11.26 0.16
CA ARG A 358 5.12 -10.57 0.37
C ARG A 358 5.23 -9.26 1.17
N ASP A 359 6.10 -9.21 2.17
CA ASP A 359 6.43 -7.98 2.88
C ASP A 359 7.56 -7.24 2.14
N PHE A 360 7.21 -6.27 1.32
CA PHE A 360 8.17 -5.43 0.60
C PHE A 360 8.91 -4.40 1.48
N LEU A 361 8.57 -4.27 2.77
CA LEU A 361 9.31 -3.42 3.72
C LEU A 361 10.55 -4.13 4.26
N ARG A 362 10.50 -5.47 4.41
CA ARG A 362 11.57 -6.31 4.97
C ARG A 362 11.68 -7.70 4.32
N PRO A 363 11.74 -7.84 2.98
CA PRO A 363 11.83 -9.15 2.36
C PRO A 363 13.24 -9.75 2.52
N PRO A 364 13.37 -11.09 2.67
CA PRO A 364 12.30 -12.07 2.83
C PRO A 364 11.75 -12.15 4.28
N VAL A 365 10.47 -12.50 4.43
CA VAL A 365 9.82 -12.79 5.72
C VAL A 365 9.37 -14.26 5.84
N PRO A 366 9.45 -14.88 7.03
CA PRO A 366 8.96 -16.25 7.23
C PRO A 366 7.47 -16.41 6.86
N PRO A 367 7.04 -17.56 6.31
CA PRO A 367 5.62 -17.91 6.12
C PRO A 367 4.85 -17.91 7.44
N ALA A 368 3.57 -17.53 7.41
CA ALA A 368 2.71 -17.55 8.61
C ALA A 368 1.23 -17.71 8.20
N ARG A 369 0.71 -18.93 8.18
CA ARG A 369 -0.66 -19.20 7.71
C ARG A 369 -1.70 -18.46 8.57
N LEU A 370 -2.50 -17.61 7.96
CA LEU A 370 -3.56 -16.86 8.65
C LEU A 370 -4.66 -17.83 9.14
N PRO A 371 -5.03 -17.82 10.43
CA PRO A 371 -6.07 -18.71 10.94
C PRO A 371 -7.41 -18.58 10.21
N ALA A 372 -8.13 -19.68 10.04
CA ALA A 372 -9.37 -19.76 9.27
C ALA A 372 -10.44 -18.79 9.81
N GLY A 373 -10.59 -18.70 11.13
CA GLY A 373 -11.49 -17.72 11.76
C GLY A 373 -11.13 -16.26 11.47
N ARG A 374 -9.83 -15.95 11.29
CA ARG A 374 -9.40 -14.60 10.87
C ARG A 374 -9.64 -14.36 9.39
N LEU A 375 -9.42 -15.37 8.53
CA LEU A 375 -9.72 -15.28 7.10
C LEU A 375 -11.22 -15.03 6.85
N GLY A 376 -12.11 -15.68 7.61
CA GLY A 376 -13.55 -15.39 7.58
C GLY A 376 -13.84 -13.92 7.84
N GLY A 377 -13.24 -13.34 8.88
CA GLY A 377 -13.35 -11.90 9.16
C GLY A 377 -12.81 -11.00 8.05
N TRP A 378 -11.73 -11.37 7.36
CA TRP A 378 -11.27 -10.63 6.15
C TRP A 378 -12.25 -10.74 4.99
N GLN A 379 -12.89 -11.89 4.80
CA GLN A 379 -13.89 -12.13 3.76
C GLN A 379 -15.19 -11.35 4.02
N GLU A 380 -15.67 -11.31 5.27
CA GLU A 380 -16.79 -10.45 5.68
C GLU A 380 -16.49 -8.99 5.33
N HIS A 381 -15.39 -8.43 5.88
CA HIS A 381 -14.99 -7.05 5.63
C HIS A 381 -14.78 -6.73 4.15
N PHE A 382 -14.26 -7.68 3.35
CA PHE A 382 -14.01 -7.48 1.92
C PHE A 382 -15.31 -7.44 1.11
N ALA A 383 -16.32 -8.25 1.45
CA ALA A 383 -17.62 -8.18 0.79
C ALA A 383 -18.30 -6.83 1.05
N ASP A 384 -18.40 -6.43 2.33
CA ASP A 384 -19.02 -5.18 2.75
C ASP A 384 -18.28 -3.95 2.18
N ALA A 385 -16.94 -3.99 2.17
CA ALA A 385 -16.11 -2.94 1.58
C ALA A 385 -16.25 -2.86 0.05
N TRP A 386 -16.54 -3.98 -0.62
CA TRP A 386 -16.67 -4.01 -2.07
C TRP A 386 -18.03 -3.51 -2.54
N GLU A 387 -19.12 -3.80 -1.83
CA GLU A 387 -20.43 -3.17 -2.07
C GLU A 387 -20.33 -1.64 -1.95
N LEU A 388 -19.67 -1.14 -0.90
CA LEU A 388 -19.39 0.29 -0.70
C LEU A 388 -18.54 0.92 -1.82
N VAL A 389 -17.75 0.15 -2.57
CA VAL A 389 -16.93 0.62 -3.70
C VAL A 389 -17.68 0.53 -5.03
N ALA A 390 -18.44 -0.55 -5.25
CA ALA A 390 -19.18 -0.79 -6.49
C ALA A 390 -20.35 0.18 -6.67
N GLY A 391 -21.00 0.60 -5.58
CA GLY A 391 -22.14 1.52 -5.61
C GLY A 391 -21.82 3.00 -5.92
N GLN A 392 -20.58 3.37 -6.29
CA GLN A 392 -20.15 4.78 -6.43
C GLN A 392 -19.83 5.20 -7.86
N ASP A 393 -20.39 6.33 -8.31
CA ASP A 393 -20.08 6.91 -9.62
C ASP A 393 -18.67 7.57 -9.69
N LEU A 394 -18.08 7.94 -8.55
CA LEU A 394 -16.77 8.62 -8.50
C LEU A 394 -15.56 7.68 -8.37
N VAL A 395 -15.78 6.37 -8.21
CA VAL A 395 -14.73 5.37 -8.01
C VAL A 395 -14.95 4.19 -8.95
N ASP A 396 -14.07 4.04 -9.94
CA ASP A 396 -14.20 2.95 -10.92
C ASP A 396 -13.83 1.59 -10.29
N ALA A 397 -14.86 0.86 -9.84
CA ALA A 397 -14.74 -0.45 -9.20
C ALA A 397 -14.16 -1.52 -10.14
N ALA A 398 -14.52 -1.51 -11.43
CA ALA A 398 -13.98 -2.46 -12.41
C ALA A 398 -12.47 -2.22 -12.65
N GLY A 399 -12.05 -0.96 -12.66
CA GLY A 399 -10.66 -0.53 -12.66
C GLY A 399 -9.92 -0.91 -11.37
N LEU A 400 -10.56 -0.85 -10.20
CA LEU A 400 -9.97 -1.38 -8.96
C LEU A 400 -9.76 -2.90 -9.04
N ALA A 401 -10.78 -3.65 -9.45
CA ALA A 401 -10.72 -5.12 -9.57
C ALA A 401 -9.69 -5.59 -10.61
N GLY A 402 -9.54 -4.86 -11.72
CA GLY A 402 -8.48 -5.12 -12.71
C GLY A 402 -7.06 -4.79 -12.22
N CYS A 403 -6.94 -3.98 -11.16
CA CYS A 403 -5.68 -3.44 -10.65
C CYS A 403 -5.15 -4.25 -9.46
N LEU A 404 -6.00 -4.51 -8.46
CA LEU A 404 -5.63 -5.19 -7.22
C LEU A 404 -5.71 -6.72 -7.42
N ARG A 405 -4.65 -7.43 -7.02
CA ARG A 405 -4.42 -8.86 -7.32
C ARG A 405 -4.16 -9.69 -6.07
N SER A 406 -3.44 -9.13 -5.09
CA SER A 406 -3.04 -9.84 -3.88
C SER A 406 -3.01 -8.93 -2.65
N LEU A 407 -3.36 -9.51 -1.52
CA LEU A 407 -3.34 -8.93 -0.19
C LEU A 407 -2.42 -9.78 0.69
N ALA A 408 -1.34 -9.18 1.18
CA ALA A 408 -0.47 -9.74 2.19
C ALA A 408 -0.91 -9.20 3.57
N PRO A 409 -1.43 -10.04 4.48
CA PRO A 409 -1.81 -9.61 5.81
C PRO A 409 -0.56 -9.35 6.65
N LEU A 410 -0.47 -8.17 7.27
CA LEU A 410 0.54 -7.87 8.28
C LEU A 410 0.06 -8.36 9.66
N TRP A 411 0.82 -9.29 10.23
CA TRP A 411 0.71 -9.62 11.65
C TRP A 411 1.30 -8.51 12.52
N ASP A 412 0.61 -8.23 13.63
CA ASP A 412 1.05 -7.45 14.78
C ASP A 412 1.59 -6.01 14.54
N ARG A 413 0.70 -5.03 14.80
CA ARG A 413 1.07 -3.68 15.30
C ARG A 413 0.13 -3.18 16.42
N GLY A 414 -0.67 -4.07 17.00
CA GLY A 414 -1.84 -3.76 17.81
C GLY A 414 -2.96 -3.02 17.05
N THR A 415 -4.17 -3.01 17.62
CA THR A 415 -5.34 -2.28 17.09
C THR A 415 -5.13 -0.77 16.94
N ALA A 416 -4.17 -0.19 17.67
CA ALA A 416 -3.92 1.24 17.70
C ALA A 416 -3.34 1.85 16.41
N ARG A 417 -2.92 1.05 15.40
CA ARG A 417 -2.28 1.60 14.21
C ARG A 417 -2.44 0.77 12.93
N ALA A 418 -3.60 0.94 12.28
CA ALA A 418 -3.82 0.50 10.91
C ALA A 418 -2.68 0.97 9.97
N PHE A 419 -2.21 0.08 9.12
CA PHE A 419 -1.18 0.32 8.11
C PHE A 419 -1.58 -0.36 6.80
N SER A 420 -1.37 0.32 5.69
CA SER A 420 -1.40 -0.23 4.34
C SER A 420 -0.21 0.29 3.54
N GLY A 421 0.07 -0.36 2.41
CA GLY A 421 0.97 0.15 1.39
C GLY A 421 1.05 -0.76 0.16
N SER A 422 1.52 -0.19 -0.95
CA SER A 422 1.98 -0.89 -2.14
C SER A 422 3.42 -0.50 -2.49
N ALA A 423 4.09 -1.32 -3.31
CA ALA A 423 5.42 -1.06 -3.86
C ALA A 423 5.41 -1.15 -5.40
N PRO A 424 6.21 -0.35 -6.14
CA PRO A 424 6.22 -0.36 -7.61
C PRO A 424 6.53 -1.72 -8.24
N ASP A 425 7.49 -2.48 -7.69
CA ASP A 425 7.80 -3.84 -8.16
C ASP A 425 6.61 -4.81 -7.92
N ALA A 426 5.86 -4.56 -6.85
CA ALA A 426 4.70 -5.32 -6.42
C ALA A 426 3.40 -4.81 -7.07
N PHE A 427 3.41 -4.51 -8.37
CA PHE A 427 2.19 -4.11 -9.11
C PHE A 427 1.03 -5.08 -8.83
N GLY A 428 -0.08 -4.55 -8.30
CA GLY A 428 -1.28 -5.26 -7.86
C GLY A 428 -1.25 -5.83 -6.43
N GLY A 429 -0.16 -5.63 -5.68
CA GLY A 429 0.00 -6.12 -4.31
C GLY A 429 -0.27 -5.05 -3.25
N VAL A 430 -1.11 -5.39 -2.28
CA VAL A 430 -1.37 -4.60 -1.07
C VAL A 430 -0.77 -5.33 0.13
N LEU A 431 -0.05 -4.62 1.00
CA LEU A 431 0.46 -5.12 2.27
C LEU A 431 -0.22 -4.35 3.39
N MET A 432 -1.08 -4.99 4.18
CA MET A 432 -1.89 -4.27 5.17
C MET A 432 -2.24 -5.05 6.44
N SER A 433 -2.36 -4.34 7.56
CA SER A 433 -2.92 -4.85 8.81
C SER A 433 -4.43 -5.09 8.69
N THR A 434 -5.01 -5.94 9.54
CA THR A 434 -6.46 -6.11 9.67
C THR A 434 -7.18 -4.75 9.75
N PRO A 435 -8.21 -4.50 8.91
CA PRO A 435 -8.98 -3.26 8.96
C PRO A 435 -9.87 -3.22 10.21
N SER A 436 -10.27 -2.02 10.64
CA SER A 436 -11.19 -1.82 11.76
C SER A 436 -12.67 -1.72 11.36
N GLY A 437 -13.01 -2.01 10.10
CA GLY A 437 -14.37 -1.93 9.54
C GLY A 437 -14.38 -1.78 8.02
N ALA A 438 -15.50 -2.11 7.38
CA ALA A 438 -15.66 -2.17 5.92
C ALA A 438 -15.24 -0.87 5.21
N ALA A 439 -15.74 0.29 5.66
CA ALA A 439 -15.45 1.58 5.04
C ALA A 439 -13.96 1.99 5.13
N GLN A 440 -13.22 1.50 6.14
CA GLN A 440 -11.76 1.68 6.19
C GLN A 440 -11.07 0.82 5.13
N LEU A 441 -11.47 -0.45 4.99
CA LEU A 441 -10.93 -1.34 3.96
C LEU A 441 -11.21 -0.77 2.56
N ALA A 442 -12.44 -0.32 2.29
CA ALA A 442 -12.82 0.34 1.04
C ALA A 442 -11.93 1.54 0.71
N ALA A 443 -11.78 2.49 1.66
CA ALA A 443 -10.92 3.64 1.50
C ALA A 443 -9.43 3.26 1.31
N THR A 444 -8.94 2.19 1.96
CA THR A 444 -7.59 1.65 1.76
C THR A 444 -7.41 1.00 0.39
N LEU A 445 -8.36 0.18 -0.08
CA LEU A 445 -8.29 -0.42 -1.42
C LEU A 445 -8.25 0.67 -2.51
N VAL A 446 -9.07 1.72 -2.36
CA VAL A 446 -9.01 2.90 -3.22
C VAL A 446 -7.63 3.56 -3.13
N HIS A 447 -7.11 3.86 -1.93
CA HIS A 447 -5.79 4.48 -1.73
C HIS A 447 -4.65 3.72 -2.43
N GLU A 448 -4.53 2.42 -2.19
CA GLU A 448 -3.44 1.61 -2.74
C GLU A 448 -3.59 1.38 -4.25
N SER A 449 -4.82 1.26 -4.76
CA SER A 449 -5.05 1.18 -6.22
C SER A 449 -4.50 2.40 -6.97
N GLN A 450 -4.56 3.60 -6.37
CA GLN A 450 -4.01 4.81 -6.95
C GLN A 450 -2.47 4.84 -6.90
N HIS A 451 -1.85 4.33 -5.83
CA HIS A 451 -0.41 4.13 -5.79
C HIS A 451 0.07 3.13 -6.86
N VAL A 452 -0.66 2.03 -7.07
CA VAL A 452 -0.36 1.05 -8.13
C VAL A 452 -0.57 1.66 -9.53
N LYS A 453 -1.70 2.33 -9.78
CA LYS A 453 -2.01 3.02 -11.04
C LYS A 453 -0.95 4.07 -11.40
N LEU A 454 -0.59 4.95 -10.48
CA LEU A 454 0.39 6.03 -10.72
C LEU A 454 1.81 5.50 -10.89
N SER A 455 2.19 4.44 -10.17
CA SER A 455 3.51 3.82 -10.34
C SER A 455 3.64 3.15 -11.72
N ALA A 456 2.59 2.45 -12.19
CA ALA A 456 2.58 1.86 -13.51
C ALA A 456 2.44 2.90 -14.65
N LEU A 457 1.82 4.05 -14.38
CA LEU A 457 1.79 5.19 -15.30
C LEU A 457 3.17 5.81 -15.48
N ASP A 458 3.89 6.11 -14.40
CA ASP A 458 5.22 6.76 -14.46
C ASP A 458 6.29 5.88 -15.11
N ASP A 459 6.12 4.55 -15.08
CA ASP A 459 6.92 3.57 -15.83
C ASP A 459 6.69 3.63 -17.37
N LEU A 460 5.57 4.18 -17.84
CA LEU A 460 5.22 4.33 -19.26
C LEU A 460 5.32 5.79 -19.76
N VAL A 461 4.98 6.74 -18.91
CA VAL A 461 4.93 8.18 -19.20
C VAL A 461 5.54 8.92 -18.00
N PRO A 462 6.87 9.11 -17.96
CA PRO A 462 7.54 9.72 -16.81
C PRO A 462 7.02 11.12 -16.50
N LEU A 463 6.54 11.33 -15.27
CA LEU A 463 5.93 12.58 -14.83
C LEU A 463 6.96 13.55 -14.21
N LEU A 464 8.15 13.07 -13.85
CA LEU A 464 9.22 13.84 -13.21
C LEU A 464 10.54 13.71 -13.99
N ARG A 465 11.28 14.82 -14.10
CA ARG A 465 12.65 14.88 -14.63
C ARG A 465 13.62 14.46 -13.53
N GLY A 466 14.34 13.35 -13.74
CA GLY A 466 15.30 12.82 -12.77
C GLY A 466 14.64 12.17 -11.55
N SER A 467 15.46 11.81 -10.55
CA SER A 467 15.03 10.95 -9.44
C SER A 467 14.24 11.65 -8.33
N ALA A 468 14.41 12.97 -8.15
CA ALA A 468 13.67 13.81 -7.20
C ALA A 468 13.63 13.30 -5.73
N THR A 469 14.72 12.65 -5.27
CA THR A 469 14.78 11.85 -4.03
C THR A 469 15.12 12.60 -2.73
N ARG A 470 15.32 13.92 -2.75
CA ARG A 470 15.72 14.66 -1.53
C ARG A 470 14.57 14.74 -0.53
N GLU A 471 14.72 14.11 0.63
CA GLU A 471 13.71 14.08 1.70
C GLU A 471 13.70 15.38 2.52
N ILE A 472 13.20 16.47 1.91
CA ILE A 472 13.27 17.83 2.47
C ILE A 472 11.93 18.55 2.60
N HIS A 473 10.84 17.97 2.08
CA HIS A 473 9.55 18.62 2.01
C HIS A 473 8.60 18.12 3.11
N HIS A 474 7.79 19.03 3.67
CA HIS A 474 6.66 18.67 4.53
C HIS A 474 5.62 17.86 3.74
N SER A 475 5.01 16.87 4.38
CA SER A 475 3.84 16.15 3.87
C SER A 475 2.67 16.40 4.81
N PRO A 476 1.44 16.62 4.32
CA PRO A 476 0.29 16.83 5.19
C PRO A 476 -0.30 15.53 5.76
N TRP A 477 0.25 14.35 5.43
CA TRP A 477 -0.15 13.04 5.96
C TRP A 477 0.99 12.22 6.60
N ARG A 478 2.25 12.63 6.46
CA ARG A 478 3.42 11.99 7.09
C ARG A 478 4.28 12.99 7.85
N ALA A 479 4.62 12.65 9.09
CA ALA A 479 5.41 13.50 9.97
C ALA A 479 6.91 13.52 9.60
N ASP A 480 7.43 12.50 8.93
CA ASP A 480 8.78 12.54 8.34
C ASP A 480 8.88 13.45 7.10
N PRO A 481 10.00 14.19 6.91
CA PRO A 481 10.30 14.85 5.63
C PRO A 481 10.23 13.87 4.45
N ARG A 482 9.69 14.32 3.32
CA ARG A 482 9.43 13.48 2.14
C ARG A 482 10.15 14.00 0.89
N PRO A 483 10.48 13.12 -0.06
CA PRO A 483 10.85 13.52 -1.41
C PRO A 483 9.60 13.99 -2.16
N VAL A 484 9.72 14.98 -3.05
CA VAL A 484 8.55 15.53 -3.78
C VAL A 484 7.84 14.48 -4.65
N ARG A 485 8.57 13.47 -5.15
CA ARG A 485 8.02 12.26 -5.79
C ARG A 485 7.08 11.47 -4.86
N GLY A 486 7.44 11.37 -3.59
CA GLY A 486 6.61 10.74 -2.55
C GLY A 486 5.42 11.60 -2.11
N ILE A 487 5.48 12.92 -2.35
CA ILE A 487 4.34 13.81 -2.14
C ILE A 487 3.35 13.67 -3.30
N LEU A 488 3.81 13.72 -4.57
CA LEU A 488 2.97 13.47 -5.74
C LEU A 488 2.19 12.15 -5.63
N GLN A 489 2.88 11.08 -5.22
CA GLN A 489 2.27 9.78 -4.95
C GLN A 489 1.14 9.85 -3.91
N GLY A 490 1.37 10.46 -2.75
CA GLY A 490 0.34 10.56 -1.70
C GLY A 490 -0.79 11.55 -2.04
N THR A 491 -0.50 12.65 -2.74
CA THR A 491 -1.51 13.60 -3.24
C THR A 491 -2.52 12.88 -4.14
N TYR A 492 -2.02 12.04 -5.05
CA TYR A 492 -2.83 11.27 -5.98
C TYR A 492 -3.63 10.16 -5.26
N ALA A 493 -3.00 9.45 -4.32
CA ALA A 493 -3.70 8.44 -3.53
C ALA A 493 -4.79 9.02 -2.63
N PHE A 494 -4.56 10.17 -1.98
CA PHE A 494 -5.60 10.86 -1.21
C PHE A 494 -6.61 11.62 -2.06
N LEU A 495 -6.35 11.93 -3.34
CA LEU A 495 -7.38 12.38 -4.28
C LEU A 495 -8.43 11.28 -4.48
N GLY A 496 -8.00 10.03 -4.72
CA GLY A 496 -8.92 8.89 -4.82
C GLY A 496 -9.75 8.67 -3.56
N VAL A 497 -9.12 8.78 -2.38
CA VAL A 497 -9.84 8.68 -1.09
C VAL A 497 -10.79 9.87 -0.87
N ALA A 498 -10.47 11.07 -1.36
CA ALA A 498 -11.38 12.21 -1.31
C ALA A 498 -12.57 12.06 -2.26
N LEU A 499 -12.39 11.46 -3.45
CA LEU A 499 -13.47 11.10 -4.37
C LEU A 499 -14.41 10.06 -3.74
N PHE A 500 -13.86 8.99 -3.16
CA PHE A 500 -14.61 7.96 -2.43
C PHE A 500 -15.50 8.57 -1.34
N TRP A 501 -14.92 9.34 -0.41
CA TRP A 501 -15.72 9.95 0.65
C TRP A 501 -16.69 11.01 0.14
N HIS A 502 -16.43 11.65 -1.01
CA HIS A 502 -17.39 12.58 -1.60
C HIS A 502 -18.68 11.87 -2.01
N ALA A 503 -18.58 10.76 -2.75
CA ALA A 503 -19.73 9.94 -3.17
C ALA A 503 -20.55 9.46 -1.96
N VAL A 504 -19.88 8.86 -0.97
CA VAL A 504 -20.49 8.42 0.31
C VAL A 504 -21.27 9.55 1.01
N THR A 505 -20.80 10.80 0.93
CA THR A 505 -21.49 11.96 1.53
C THR A 505 -22.60 12.57 0.67
N ALA A 506 -22.66 12.25 -0.61
CA ALA A 506 -23.59 12.83 -1.59
C ALA A 506 -24.84 11.96 -1.79
N GLU A 507 -24.65 10.64 -1.88
CA GLU A 507 -25.70 9.69 -2.29
C GLU A 507 -26.54 9.17 -1.11
N ALA A 508 -25.95 9.12 0.08
CA ALA A 508 -26.51 8.51 1.30
C ALA A 508 -27.31 7.19 1.09
N PRO A 509 -26.78 6.16 0.41
CA PRO A 509 -27.50 4.91 0.15
C PRO A 509 -27.86 4.16 1.45
N ALA A 510 -28.90 3.33 1.40
CA ALA A 510 -29.32 2.49 2.52
C ALA A 510 -28.20 1.54 3.02
N ALA A 511 -27.26 1.15 2.15
CA ALA A 511 -26.08 0.35 2.49
C ALA A 511 -25.04 1.10 3.36
N VAL A 512 -25.08 2.43 3.44
CA VAL A 512 -24.15 3.24 4.25
C VAL A 512 -24.59 3.36 5.72
N ALA A 513 -25.66 2.64 6.13
CA ALA A 513 -26.25 2.71 7.47
C ALA A 513 -25.28 2.48 8.65
N GLU A 514 -24.15 1.78 8.44
CA GLU A 514 -23.13 1.58 9.49
C GLU A 514 -22.14 2.74 9.66
N VAL A 515 -21.98 3.62 8.67
CA VAL A 515 -21.00 4.72 8.72
C VAL A 515 -21.68 6.02 9.17
N PRO A 516 -21.27 6.63 10.30
CA PRO A 516 -21.79 7.94 10.69
C PRO A 516 -21.50 8.98 9.60
N LEU A 517 -22.54 9.60 9.03
CA LEU A 517 -22.41 10.62 7.99
C LEU A 517 -21.53 11.81 8.42
N ALA A 518 -21.39 12.05 9.73
CA ALA A 518 -20.46 13.03 10.30
C ALA A 518 -18.98 12.60 10.17
N GLU A 519 -18.66 11.31 10.29
CA GLU A 519 -17.33 10.75 10.03
C GLU A 519 -16.98 10.79 8.55
N ALA A 520 -17.90 10.37 7.67
CA ALA A 520 -17.71 10.44 6.21
C ALA A 520 -17.43 11.88 5.75
N ARG A 521 -18.19 12.87 6.26
CA ARG A 521 -17.96 14.30 6.02
C ARG A 521 -16.61 14.79 6.56
N PHE A 522 -16.15 14.27 7.69
CA PHE A 522 -14.83 14.61 8.25
C PHE A 522 -13.68 14.03 7.43
N GLU A 523 -13.72 12.75 7.02
CA GLU A 523 -12.69 12.18 6.16
C GLU A 523 -12.68 12.87 4.78
N PHE A 524 -13.84 13.13 4.16
CA PHE A 524 -13.92 13.90 2.92
C PHE A 524 -13.21 15.26 3.06
N ALA A 525 -13.62 16.06 4.05
CA ALA A 525 -13.07 17.40 4.29
C ALA A 525 -11.57 17.36 4.60
N LEU A 526 -11.10 16.36 5.35
CA LEU A 526 -9.69 16.17 5.65
C LEU A 526 -8.89 15.81 4.41
N ARG A 527 -9.35 14.85 3.58
CA ARG A 527 -8.54 14.32 2.47
C ARG A 527 -8.42 15.30 1.32
N ARG A 528 -9.50 16.02 0.98
CA ARG A 528 -9.44 17.11 -0.02
C ARG A 528 -8.43 18.19 0.40
N ALA A 529 -8.39 18.56 1.69
CA ALA A 529 -7.49 19.60 2.18
C ALA A 529 -6.04 19.12 2.27
N GLN A 530 -5.80 17.88 2.73
CA GLN A 530 -4.48 17.23 2.69
C GLN A 530 -3.94 17.13 1.26
N SER A 531 -4.76 16.70 0.29
CA SER A 531 -4.36 16.70 -1.13
C SER A 531 -4.10 18.10 -1.67
N GLY A 532 -4.79 19.14 -1.17
CA GLY A 532 -4.55 20.54 -1.52
C GLY A 532 -3.14 21.01 -1.15
N GLU A 533 -2.74 20.80 0.12
CA GLU A 533 -1.38 21.11 0.58
C GLU A 533 -0.31 20.29 -0.16
N GLY A 534 -0.59 19.00 -0.38
CA GLY A 534 0.29 18.10 -1.14
C GLY A 534 0.49 18.56 -2.59
N LEU A 535 -0.58 18.92 -3.30
CA LEU A 535 -0.51 19.42 -4.67
C LEU A 535 0.23 20.76 -4.74
N ALA A 536 -0.05 21.69 -3.82
CA ALA A 536 0.66 22.98 -3.76
C ALA A 536 2.17 22.81 -3.50
N THR A 537 2.58 21.79 -2.75
CA THR A 537 4.01 21.44 -2.59
C THR A 537 4.60 20.82 -3.85
N VAL A 538 3.85 19.98 -4.57
CA VAL A 538 4.27 19.42 -5.87
C VAL A 538 4.45 20.52 -6.91
N LEU A 539 3.43 21.36 -7.15
CA LEU A 539 3.48 22.43 -8.16
C LEU A 539 4.61 23.45 -7.91
N ARG A 540 5.04 23.62 -6.65
CA ARG A 540 6.13 24.53 -6.27
C ARG A 540 7.55 23.94 -6.41
N HIS A 541 7.69 22.62 -6.31
CA HIS A 541 9.00 21.98 -6.11
C HIS A 541 9.30 20.76 -7.01
N ALA A 542 8.29 20.21 -7.69
CA ALA A 542 8.47 19.05 -8.54
C ALA A 542 9.08 19.46 -9.88
N PRO A 543 10.18 18.82 -10.34
CA PRO A 543 10.71 19.03 -11.68
C PRO A 543 9.85 18.26 -12.69
N LEU A 544 8.59 18.65 -12.87
CA LEU A 544 7.61 17.96 -13.73
C LEU A 544 8.10 17.84 -15.18
N THR A 545 7.70 16.80 -15.90
CA THR A 545 7.81 16.75 -17.37
C THR A 545 6.61 17.46 -18.03
N PRO A 546 6.58 17.71 -19.34
CA PRO A 546 5.38 18.24 -20.01
C PRO A 546 4.15 17.32 -19.90
N ALA A 547 4.35 16.02 -19.62
CA ALA A 547 3.28 15.10 -19.23
C ALA A 547 2.91 15.27 -17.75
N GLY A 548 3.90 15.41 -16.86
CA GLY A 548 3.69 15.74 -15.45
C GLY A 548 2.88 17.02 -15.25
N GLU A 549 3.21 18.10 -15.97
CA GLU A 549 2.51 19.38 -15.99
C GLU A 549 1.02 19.20 -16.37
N GLN A 550 0.75 18.47 -17.46
CA GLN A 550 -0.62 18.12 -17.90
C GLN A 550 -1.37 17.18 -16.95
N PHE A 551 -0.65 16.32 -16.22
CA PHE A 551 -1.22 15.42 -15.22
C PHE A 551 -1.62 16.22 -13.97
N THR A 552 -0.71 17.03 -13.43
CA THR A 552 -0.97 17.83 -12.23
C THR A 552 -2.05 18.87 -12.44
N ALA A 553 -2.18 19.47 -13.63
CA ALA A 553 -3.27 20.41 -13.94
C ALA A 553 -4.66 19.75 -13.87
N ARG A 554 -4.79 18.47 -14.21
CA ARG A 554 -6.08 17.75 -14.15
C ARG A 554 -6.40 17.23 -12.75
N VAL A 555 -5.36 16.86 -12.00
CA VAL A 555 -5.44 16.64 -10.55
C VAL A 555 -5.91 17.94 -9.87
N GLU A 556 -5.38 19.09 -10.30
CA GLU A 556 -5.77 20.41 -9.84
C GLU A 556 -7.23 20.74 -10.13
N ASP A 557 -7.69 20.58 -11.38
CA ASP A 557 -9.09 20.81 -11.77
C ASP A 557 -10.07 19.94 -10.96
N THR A 558 -9.75 18.65 -10.79
CA THR A 558 -10.56 17.70 -10.03
C THR A 558 -10.62 18.12 -8.55
N LEU A 559 -9.46 18.46 -7.97
CA LEU A 559 -9.36 18.84 -6.57
C LEU A 559 -10.01 20.20 -6.28
N ARG A 560 -9.97 21.15 -7.24
CA ARG A 560 -10.64 22.45 -7.17
C ARG A 560 -12.17 22.29 -7.10
N ALA A 561 -12.73 21.25 -7.72
CA ALA A 561 -14.15 20.91 -7.55
C ALA A 561 -14.43 20.35 -6.14
N LEU A 562 -13.65 19.38 -5.65
CA LEU A 562 -13.83 18.79 -4.32
C LEU A 562 -13.67 19.82 -3.18
N LEU A 563 -12.75 20.77 -3.32
CA LEU A 563 -12.54 21.86 -2.35
C LEU A 563 -13.72 22.86 -2.31
N ARG A 564 -14.49 22.99 -3.40
CA ARG A 564 -15.69 23.85 -3.47
C ARG A 564 -16.95 23.21 -2.90
N ALA A 565 -16.98 21.88 -2.73
CA ALA A 565 -18.14 21.19 -2.16
C ALA A 565 -18.43 21.68 -0.72
N PRO A 566 -19.70 21.86 -0.33
CA PRO A 566 -20.05 22.34 1.01
C PRO A 566 -19.78 21.28 2.08
N VAL A 567 -19.24 21.70 3.22
CA VAL A 567 -19.10 20.87 4.43
C VAL A 567 -19.52 21.67 5.66
N PRO A 568 -19.94 21.03 6.77
CA PRO A 568 -20.33 21.77 7.98
C PRO A 568 -19.16 22.58 8.55
N ALA A 569 -19.41 23.82 9.00
CA ALA A 569 -18.36 24.71 9.52
C ALA A 569 -17.58 24.12 10.71
N ALA A 570 -18.22 23.32 11.56
CA ALA A 570 -17.57 22.59 12.65
C ALA A 570 -16.60 21.49 12.15
N THR A 571 -16.90 20.88 10.99
CA THR A 571 -16.04 19.91 10.32
C THR A 571 -14.85 20.60 9.68
N GLU A 572 -15.06 21.71 8.95
CA GLU A 572 -13.99 22.49 8.35
C GLU A 572 -13.03 23.04 9.41
N SER A 573 -13.54 23.63 10.50
CA SER A 573 -12.71 24.10 11.62
C SER A 573 -11.86 22.98 12.25
N ALA A 574 -12.41 21.76 12.37
CA ALA A 574 -11.67 20.62 12.89
C ALA A 574 -10.58 20.12 11.92
N VAL A 575 -10.81 20.20 10.61
CA VAL A 575 -9.80 19.90 9.58
C VAL A 575 -8.68 20.92 9.60
N GLN A 576 -8.99 22.22 9.67
CA GLN A 576 -7.97 23.27 9.76
C GLN A 576 -7.10 23.13 11.03
N ASP A 577 -7.68 22.67 12.14
CA ASP A 577 -6.91 22.33 13.35
C ASP A 577 -6.10 21.03 13.20
N ALA A 578 -6.59 20.01 12.49
CA ALA A 578 -5.82 18.81 12.20
C ALA A 578 -4.57 19.08 11.33
N LEU A 579 -4.72 19.93 10.31
CA LEU A 579 -3.64 20.38 9.45
C LEU A 579 -2.63 21.25 10.21
N ALA A 580 -3.13 22.18 11.04
CA ALA A 580 -2.29 23.00 11.92
C ALA A 580 -1.50 22.13 12.91
N ASP A 581 -2.11 21.14 13.57
CA ASP A 581 -1.42 20.23 14.49
C ASP A 581 -0.28 19.50 13.78
N HIS A 582 -0.59 18.90 12.62
CA HIS A 582 0.40 18.15 11.84
C HIS A 582 1.57 19.04 11.36
N ARG A 583 1.28 20.26 10.90
CA ARG A 583 2.29 21.23 10.47
C ARG A 583 3.15 21.72 11.64
N MET A 584 2.55 22.04 12.80
CA MET A 584 3.27 22.46 14.00
C MET A 584 4.21 21.36 14.51
N LEU A 585 3.72 20.11 14.57
CA LEU A 585 4.51 18.95 15.00
C LEU A 585 5.67 18.64 14.06
N TYR A 586 5.48 18.75 12.74
CA TYR A 586 6.57 18.63 11.76
C TYR A 586 7.66 19.66 12.04
N ARG A 587 7.28 20.94 12.19
CA ARG A 587 8.24 22.04 12.41
C ARG A 587 8.99 21.88 13.74
N LEU A 588 8.28 21.62 14.84
CA LEU A 588 8.89 21.36 16.14
C LEU A 588 9.82 20.13 16.11
N SER A 589 9.45 19.07 15.37
CA SER A 589 10.27 17.86 15.26
C SER A 589 11.52 18.08 14.41
N HIS A 590 11.44 18.83 13.31
CA HIS A 590 12.45 18.82 12.23
C HIS A 590 13.07 20.17 11.86
N LEU A 591 12.57 21.30 12.37
CA LEU A 591 13.17 22.61 12.13
C LEU A 591 13.92 23.12 13.37
N ARG A 592 15.08 23.76 13.17
CA ARG A 592 15.90 24.34 14.23
C ARG A 592 16.25 25.79 13.91
N PRO A 593 15.79 26.77 14.71
CA PRO A 593 16.32 28.12 14.69
C PRO A 593 17.84 28.13 14.98
N PRO A 594 18.64 28.97 14.30
CA PRO A 594 20.04 29.17 14.65
C PRO A 594 20.18 29.65 16.11
N ARG A 595 20.89 28.86 16.93
CA ARG A 595 20.92 29.01 18.40
C ARG A 595 21.22 30.45 18.85
N GLU A 596 22.28 31.05 18.32
CA GLU A 596 22.67 32.42 18.69
C GLU A 596 21.58 33.45 18.39
N ARG A 597 20.79 33.26 17.32
CA ARG A 597 19.71 34.18 16.95
C ARG A 597 18.52 34.01 17.90
N ALA A 598 18.19 32.79 18.30
CA ALA A 598 17.20 32.56 19.35
C ALA A 598 17.63 33.18 20.69
N GLU A 599 18.92 33.08 21.06
CA GLU A 599 19.48 33.73 22.24
C GLU A 599 19.50 35.26 22.15
N ARG A 600 19.76 35.85 20.97
CA ARG A 600 19.63 37.30 20.73
C ARG A 600 18.17 37.76 20.87
N CYS A 601 17.22 37.03 20.27
CA CYS A 601 15.80 37.31 20.39
C CYS A 601 15.33 37.21 21.87
N ALA A 602 15.80 36.23 22.62
CA ALA A 602 15.47 36.10 24.04
C ALA A 602 16.02 37.25 24.90
N ARG A 603 17.22 37.76 24.60
CA ARG A 603 17.75 38.96 25.27
C ARG A 603 16.93 40.21 24.96
N ALA A 604 16.58 40.44 23.69
CA ALA A 604 15.75 41.57 23.28
C ALA A 604 14.37 41.54 23.95
N LEU A 605 13.69 40.37 23.95
CA LEU A 605 12.42 40.16 24.64
C LEU A 605 12.50 40.48 26.14
N LEU A 606 13.53 40.00 26.84
CA LEU A 606 13.72 40.26 28.28
C LEU A 606 14.09 41.71 28.59
N ALA A 607 14.65 42.44 27.62
CA ALA A 607 14.94 43.87 27.72
C ALA A 607 13.74 44.78 27.32
N GLY A 608 12.64 44.20 26.81
CA GLY A 608 11.51 44.95 26.25
C GLY A 608 11.79 45.58 24.88
N GLU A 609 12.87 45.19 24.21
CA GLU A 609 13.25 45.67 22.88
C GLU A 609 12.37 45.05 21.78
N PRO A 610 12.16 45.74 20.64
CA PRO A 610 11.47 45.16 19.49
C PRO A 610 12.27 44.01 18.85
N LEU A 611 11.57 43.12 18.14
CA LEU A 611 12.22 42.08 17.35
C LEU A 611 13.05 42.69 16.21
N ALA A 612 14.36 42.42 16.20
CA ALA A 612 15.28 42.89 15.17
C ALA A 612 14.98 42.29 13.78
N ASP A 613 15.15 43.11 12.75
CA ASP A 613 14.79 42.84 11.36
C ASP A 613 15.39 41.57 10.73
N GLY A 614 14.72 41.10 9.69
CA GLY A 614 15.15 40.00 8.82
C GLY A 614 14.44 38.67 9.09
N PRO A 615 14.37 37.76 8.11
CA PRO A 615 13.48 36.60 8.12
C PRO A 615 13.84 35.58 9.21
N LEU A 616 12.83 35.03 9.90
CA LEU A 616 12.98 33.99 10.91
C LEU A 616 13.23 32.59 10.29
N VAL A 617 14.36 32.43 9.60
CA VAL A 617 14.73 31.18 8.91
C VAL A 617 15.21 30.12 9.91
N ALA A 618 14.58 28.94 9.89
CA ALA A 618 15.02 27.75 10.62
C ALA A 618 15.54 26.68 9.66
N GLU A 619 16.57 25.94 10.07
CA GLU A 619 17.22 24.88 9.30
C GLU A 619 16.47 23.55 9.41
N LEU A 620 16.52 22.72 8.36
CA LEU A 620 15.96 21.36 8.40
C LEU A 620 16.98 20.38 9.00
N HIS A 621 16.64 19.84 10.18
CA HIS A 621 17.37 18.78 10.89
C HIS A 621 16.43 17.57 11.05
N PRO A 622 16.44 16.61 10.11
CA PRO A 622 15.59 15.42 10.18
C PRO A 622 15.80 14.65 11.49
N ALA A 623 14.70 14.22 12.10
CA ALA A 623 14.69 13.62 13.43
C ALA A 623 13.69 12.45 13.48
N ARG A 624 13.58 11.77 14.63
CA ARG A 624 12.50 10.80 14.85
C ARG A 624 11.15 11.52 14.82
N PRO A 625 10.20 11.17 13.94
CA PRO A 625 8.93 11.89 13.86
C PRO A 625 8.10 11.72 15.12
N VAL A 626 7.56 12.83 15.65
CA VAL A 626 6.61 12.83 16.77
C VAL A 626 5.19 12.85 16.22
N LEU A 627 4.30 12.13 16.90
CA LEU A 627 2.93 11.87 16.46
C LEU A 627 1.96 12.24 17.57
N SER A 628 0.84 12.85 17.19
CA SER A 628 -0.19 13.34 18.10
C SER A 628 -1.44 12.45 18.08
N PRO A 629 -2.05 12.15 19.23
CA PRO A 629 -3.32 11.42 19.29
C PRO A 629 -4.50 12.25 18.77
N ARG A 630 -4.35 13.58 18.63
CA ARG A 630 -5.43 14.52 18.31
C ARG A 630 -6.10 14.24 16.97
N ALA A 631 -5.35 13.84 15.94
CA ALA A 631 -5.91 13.42 14.66
C ALA A 631 -6.77 12.13 14.76
N GLY A 632 -6.53 11.28 15.75
CA GLY A 632 -7.41 10.15 16.09
C GLY A 632 -8.61 10.59 16.93
N LEU A 633 -8.41 11.51 17.88
CA LEU A 633 -9.48 12.04 18.73
C LEU A 633 -10.54 12.84 17.94
N LEU A 634 -10.15 13.52 16.85
CA LEU A 634 -11.11 14.14 15.94
C LEU A 634 -11.98 13.10 15.22
N ARG A 635 -11.43 11.95 14.83
CA ARG A 635 -12.24 10.85 14.27
C ARG A 635 -13.26 10.37 15.28
N VAL A 636 -12.82 10.12 16.52
CA VAL A 636 -13.73 9.77 17.65
C VAL A 636 -14.80 10.84 17.89
N ARG A 637 -14.47 12.14 17.74
CA ARG A 637 -15.46 13.24 17.84
C ARG A 637 -16.55 13.18 16.77
N PHE A 638 -16.22 12.78 15.54
CA PHE A 638 -17.18 12.72 14.44
C PHE A 638 -17.88 11.36 14.28
N SER A 639 -17.30 10.26 14.78
CA SER A 639 -17.90 8.92 14.72
C SER A 639 -18.61 8.48 16.00
N ALA A 640 -18.06 8.80 17.18
CA ALA A 640 -18.56 8.32 18.47
C ALA A 640 -18.29 9.33 19.63
N PRO A 641 -18.79 10.58 19.55
CA PRO A 641 -18.43 11.67 20.47
C PRO A 641 -18.65 11.35 21.95
N ALA A 642 -19.64 10.52 22.30
CA ALA A 642 -19.89 10.06 23.67
C ALA A 642 -18.67 9.37 24.33
N ARG A 643 -17.76 8.78 23.54
CA ARG A 643 -16.51 8.17 24.05
C ARG A 643 -15.55 9.18 24.68
N LEU A 644 -15.71 10.48 24.40
CA LEU A 644 -14.90 11.57 24.98
C LEU A 644 -15.35 11.97 26.39
N ALA A 645 -16.54 11.55 26.84
CA ALA A 645 -17.16 12.00 28.10
C ALA A 645 -16.81 11.14 29.34
N GLY A 646 -16.52 9.84 29.18
CA GLY A 646 -16.18 8.93 30.28
C GLY A 646 -14.74 8.39 30.23
N SER A 647 -14.29 7.64 31.23
CA SER A 647 -12.95 7.00 31.28
C SER A 647 -12.82 5.79 30.33
N SER A 648 -13.23 5.96 29.07
CA SER A 648 -13.29 4.91 28.06
C SER A 648 -11.88 4.43 27.67
N PRO A 649 -11.62 3.11 27.67
CA PRO A 649 -10.34 2.55 27.24
C PRO A 649 -10.13 2.61 25.71
N ALA A 650 -11.17 2.95 24.93
CA ALA A 650 -11.16 2.93 23.47
C ALA A 650 -10.75 4.27 22.81
N LEU A 651 -9.79 4.98 23.41
CA LEU A 651 -9.21 6.22 22.86
C LEU A 651 -7.83 5.96 22.21
N PRO A 652 -7.37 6.81 21.28
CA PRO A 652 -6.07 6.63 20.63
C PRO A 652 -4.89 6.51 21.61
N ALA A 653 -3.96 5.60 21.32
CA ALA A 653 -2.79 5.38 22.16
C ALA A 653 -1.97 6.68 22.35
N GLY A 654 -1.66 7.01 23.60
CA GLY A 654 -0.93 8.24 23.96
C GLY A 654 -1.80 9.48 24.20
N THR A 655 -3.14 9.39 24.11
CA THR A 655 -4.06 10.45 24.56
C THR A 655 -3.77 10.86 26.01
N ARG A 656 -3.48 12.14 26.24
CA ARG A 656 -3.41 12.74 27.58
C ARG A 656 -4.66 13.58 27.88
N HIS A 657 -4.83 14.01 29.12
CA HIS A 657 -6.03 14.72 29.59
C HIS A 657 -6.32 16.00 28.77
N ALA A 658 -5.32 16.87 28.56
CA ALA A 658 -5.48 18.09 27.75
C ALA A 658 -5.87 17.81 26.28
N ASP A 659 -5.33 16.74 25.69
CA ASP A 659 -5.67 16.32 24.32
C ASP A 659 -7.13 15.90 24.19
N ARG A 660 -7.66 15.23 25.24
CA ARG A 660 -9.06 14.83 25.34
C ARG A 660 -9.99 16.01 25.61
N LEU A 661 -9.63 16.94 26.50
CA LEU A 661 -10.39 18.17 26.77
C LEU A 661 -10.56 18.98 25.49
N TRP A 662 -9.48 19.19 24.74
CA TRP A 662 -9.53 19.85 23.43
C TRP A 662 -10.47 19.14 22.44
N ALA A 663 -10.42 17.80 22.37
CA ALA A 663 -11.29 17.03 21.50
C ALA A 663 -12.78 17.16 21.87
N ALA A 664 -13.09 17.20 23.17
CA ALA A 664 -14.44 17.45 23.70
C ALA A 664 -14.94 18.89 23.47
N GLY A 665 -14.03 19.84 23.23
CA GLY A 665 -14.33 21.26 23.04
C GLY A 665 -14.05 22.16 24.26
N GLU A 666 -13.46 21.60 25.33
CA GLU A 666 -13.10 22.29 26.57
C GLU A 666 -11.77 23.06 26.40
N THR A 667 -11.74 23.96 25.40
CA THR A 667 -10.53 24.64 24.88
C THR A 667 -9.73 25.38 25.95
N ALA A 668 -10.38 25.99 26.95
CA ALA A 668 -9.71 26.71 28.03
C ALA A 668 -8.94 25.75 28.97
N ALA A 669 -9.63 24.76 29.53
CA ALA A 669 -9.00 23.74 30.38
C ALA A 669 -7.91 22.95 29.63
N ALA A 670 -8.08 22.74 28.33
CA ALA A 670 -7.05 22.17 27.47
C ALA A 670 -5.81 23.08 27.33
N ARG A 671 -5.99 24.39 27.10
CA ARG A 671 -4.91 25.39 27.04
C ARG A 671 -4.07 25.36 28.31
N ASP A 672 -4.73 25.43 29.45
CA ASP A 672 -4.06 25.47 30.76
C ASP A 672 -3.29 24.15 31.00
N GLY A 673 -3.90 23.01 30.65
CA GLY A 673 -3.24 21.69 30.66
C GLY A 673 -2.11 21.51 29.63
N TYR A 674 -1.96 22.39 28.64
CA TYR A 674 -0.78 22.44 27.76
C TYR A 674 0.31 23.38 28.31
N LEU A 675 -0.05 24.53 28.90
CA LEU A 675 0.89 25.42 29.58
C LEU A 675 1.59 24.71 30.75
N ASP A 676 0.81 24.00 31.58
CA ASP A 676 1.26 23.14 32.69
C ASP A 676 2.20 21.99 32.25
N ARG A 677 2.12 21.57 30.98
CA ARG A 677 3.08 20.61 30.38
C ARG A 677 4.35 21.29 29.89
N ILE A 678 4.24 22.48 29.30
CA ILE A 678 5.37 23.25 28.76
C ILE A 678 6.28 23.76 29.89
N ASP A 679 5.76 24.12 31.06
CA ASP A 679 6.62 24.49 32.19
C ASP A 679 7.39 23.29 32.77
N ARG A 680 6.73 22.14 32.95
CA ARG A 680 7.39 20.92 33.45
C ARG A 680 8.43 20.35 32.48
N ASP A 681 8.14 20.33 31.18
CA ASP A 681 9.14 20.02 30.15
C ASP A 681 8.96 20.92 28.92
N PRO A 682 9.76 22.00 28.79
CA PRO A 682 9.74 22.89 27.62
C PRO A 682 10.05 22.18 26.28
N ARG A 683 10.46 20.91 26.29
CA ARG A 683 10.71 20.09 25.10
C ARG A 683 9.49 19.24 24.67
N ASP A 684 8.36 19.28 25.38
CA ASP A 684 7.14 18.57 24.96
C ASP A 684 6.50 19.26 23.74
N VAL A 685 7.00 18.90 22.55
CA VAL A 685 6.50 19.39 21.25
C VAL A 685 5.01 19.13 21.04
N THR A 686 4.44 18.11 21.69
CA THR A 686 3.00 17.83 21.59
C THR A 686 2.17 18.77 22.45
N ALA A 687 2.74 19.33 23.53
CA ALA A 687 2.14 20.41 24.30
C ALA A 687 2.22 21.76 23.57
N TRP A 688 3.38 22.10 22.97
CA TRP A 688 3.54 23.30 22.15
C TRP A 688 2.55 23.37 20.97
N ALA A 689 2.39 22.27 20.23
CA ALA A 689 1.39 22.21 19.18
C ALA A 689 -0.05 22.28 19.74
N GLY A 690 -0.32 21.67 20.90
CA GLY A 690 -1.63 21.76 21.57
C GLY A 690 -1.99 23.18 22.03
N LEU A 691 -0.99 23.94 22.50
CA LEU A 691 -1.14 25.37 22.78
C LEU A 691 -1.51 26.14 21.50
N GLY A 692 -0.80 25.93 20.39
CA GLY A 692 -1.14 26.53 19.10
C GLY A 692 -2.55 26.18 18.55
N LEU A 693 -3.18 25.12 19.06
CA LEU A 693 -4.59 24.82 18.79
C LEU A 693 -5.57 25.60 19.68
N THR A 694 -5.20 25.87 20.93
CA THR A 694 -6.11 26.32 22.00
C THR A 694 -5.99 27.81 22.38
N VAL A 695 -4.90 28.49 22.01
CA VAL A 695 -4.73 29.95 22.19
C VAL A 695 -5.80 30.73 21.40
N PRO A 696 -6.39 31.81 21.97
CA PRO A 696 -7.36 32.67 21.28
C PRO A 696 -6.85 33.26 19.96
N ALA A 697 -7.76 33.69 19.08
CA ALA A 697 -7.40 34.34 17.83
C ALA A 697 -6.64 35.65 18.08
N GLY A 698 -5.42 35.77 17.54
CA GLY A 698 -4.53 36.91 17.77
C GLY A 698 -3.09 36.62 17.35
N ALA A 699 -2.18 37.55 17.67
CA ALA A 699 -0.76 37.48 17.32
C ALA A 699 -0.09 36.17 17.79
N ALA A 700 -0.31 35.77 19.05
CA ALA A 700 0.26 34.55 19.63
C ALA A 700 -0.16 33.29 18.85
N ARG A 701 -1.45 33.14 18.50
CA ARG A 701 -1.94 31.99 17.71
C ARG A 701 -1.35 31.96 16.30
N ARG A 702 -1.12 33.13 15.66
CA ARG A 702 -0.41 33.19 14.36
C ARG A 702 1.02 32.66 14.51
N ALA A 703 1.80 33.18 15.46
CA ALA A 703 3.18 32.75 15.66
C ALA A 703 3.32 31.28 16.05
N LEU A 704 2.46 30.77 16.95
CA LEU A 704 2.45 29.36 17.34
C LEU A 704 2.10 28.42 16.17
N ARG A 705 1.23 28.82 15.23
CA ARG A 705 0.93 28.00 14.04
C ARG A 705 1.97 28.14 12.91
N ALA A 706 2.57 29.33 12.77
CA ALA A 706 3.48 29.67 11.68
C ALA A 706 4.95 29.31 11.95
N ALA A 707 5.41 29.42 13.20
CA ALA A 707 6.80 29.22 13.60
C ALA A 707 6.94 28.72 15.06
N PRO A 708 6.26 27.64 15.47
CA PRO A 708 6.33 27.11 16.84
C PRO A 708 7.74 26.75 17.28
N GLU A 709 8.61 26.34 16.35
CA GLU A 709 10.02 26.06 16.63
C GLU A 709 10.79 27.30 17.09
N TRP A 710 10.43 28.49 16.60
CA TRP A 710 10.99 29.76 17.06
C TRP A 710 10.43 30.17 18.42
N VAL A 711 9.13 30.02 18.65
CA VAL A 711 8.52 30.31 19.96
C VAL A 711 9.16 29.43 21.05
N ALA A 712 9.25 28.12 20.80
CA ALA A 712 9.85 27.18 21.75
C ALA A 712 11.36 27.46 21.98
N ALA A 713 12.13 27.78 20.94
CA ALA A 713 13.55 28.10 21.07
C ALA A 713 13.81 29.41 21.84
N VAL A 714 13.04 30.47 21.55
CA VAL A 714 13.17 31.76 22.25
C VAL A 714 12.68 31.65 23.69
N HIS A 715 11.58 30.94 23.96
CA HIS A 715 11.13 30.65 25.33
C HIS A 715 12.18 29.85 26.13
N ALA A 716 12.77 28.81 25.54
CA ALA A 716 13.82 28.03 26.19
C ALA A 716 15.07 28.87 26.48
N ALA A 717 15.49 29.73 25.55
CA ALA A 717 16.61 30.65 25.76
C ALA A 717 16.28 31.73 26.81
N ALA A 718 15.06 32.29 26.82
CA ALA A 718 14.64 33.26 27.82
C ALA A 718 14.59 32.65 29.23
N ARG A 719 14.07 31.42 29.38
CA ARG A 719 14.08 30.68 30.66
C ARG A 719 15.51 30.39 31.14
N ALA A 720 16.43 30.08 30.24
CA ALA A 720 17.84 29.88 30.58
C ALA A 720 18.55 31.18 31.00
N LEU A 721 18.14 32.34 30.45
CA LEU A 721 18.69 33.66 30.81
C LEU A 721 18.06 34.24 32.10
N ALA A 722 16.78 33.95 32.37
CA ALA A 722 16.07 34.40 33.56
C ALA A 722 16.52 33.69 34.85
N GLY A 723 17.03 32.45 34.75
CA GLY A 723 17.56 31.69 35.87
C GLY A 723 16.49 31.36 36.91
N ASN A 724 16.51 32.08 38.04
CA ASN A 724 15.51 31.96 39.12
C ASN A 724 14.32 32.92 38.97
N GLY A 725 14.35 33.84 38.00
CA GLY A 725 13.22 34.70 37.67
C GLY A 725 12.11 33.95 36.94
N ALA A 726 10.88 34.47 37.00
CA ALA A 726 9.79 33.92 36.19
C ALA A 726 10.09 34.12 34.70
N PRO A 727 10.05 33.06 33.86
CA PRO A 727 10.22 33.21 32.41
C PRO A 727 8.98 33.90 31.80
N PRO A 728 9.15 34.63 30.68
CA PRO A 728 8.01 35.18 29.93
C PRO A 728 7.12 34.04 29.43
N ALA A 729 5.80 34.23 29.46
CA ALA A 729 4.85 33.18 29.13
C ALA A 729 4.97 32.75 27.66
N PRO A 730 4.73 31.46 27.33
CA PRO A 730 4.75 30.96 25.94
C PRO A 730 3.95 31.80 24.94
N GLU A 731 2.84 32.41 25.36
CA GLU A 731 1.98 33.27 24.54
C GLU A 731 2.54 34.70 24.37
N GLU A 732 3.29 35.23 25.34
CA GLU A 732 3.97 36.53 25.26
C GLU A 732 5.14 36.44 24.27
N VAL A 733 5.95 35.38 24.37
CA VAL A 733 7.01 35.05 23.41
C VAL A 733 6.44 34.93 22.00
N ALA A 734 5.28 34.28 21.85
CA ALA A 734 4.60 34.14 20.57
C ALA A 734 4.07 35.48 20.03
N ALA A 735 3.45 36.31 20.87
CA ALA A 735 2.94 37.63 20.48
C ALA A 735 4.08 38.56 20.03
N TRP A 736 5.21 38.57 20.75
CA TRP A 736 6.39 39.37 20.43
C TRP A 736 7.10 38.90 19.15
N LEU A 737 7.11 37.58 18.85
CA LEU A 737 7.64 37.06 17.59
C LEU A 737 6.75 37.31 16.36
N ALA A 738 5.45 37.59 16.55
CA ALA A 738 4.47 37.66 15.47
C ALA A 738 4.78 38.70 14.36
N PRO A 739 5.40 39.87 14.61
CA PRO A 739 5.78 40.82 13.55
C PRO A 739 6.87 40.30 12.60
N GLY A 740 7.72 39.36 13.04
CA GLY A 740 8.81 38.79 12.23
C GLY A 740 8.41 37.59 11.36
N LEU A 741 7.12 37.24 11.33
CA LEU A 741 6.61 36.16 10.50
C LEU A 741 6.57 36.59 9.03
N THR A 742 7.23 35.84 8.17
CA THR A 742 7.06 36.03 6.72
C THR A 742 5.77 35.35 6.23
N ALA A 743 5.17 35.87 5.16
CA ALA A 743 4.02 35.23 4.49
C ALA A 743 4.29 33.80 3.98
N HIS A 744 5.56 33.36 3.93
CA HIS A 744 5.93 31.97 3.67
C HIS A 744 5.81 31.08 4.93
N GLN A 745 6.01 31.63 6.12
CA GLN A 745 5.88 30.91 7.40
C GLN A 745 4.44 30.84 7.87
N GLU A 746 3.67 31.91 7.67
CA GLU A 746 2.22 31.93 7.95
C GLU A 746 1.46 30.85 7.15
N GLY A 747 2.02 30.40 6.02
CA GLY A 747 1.51 29.25 5.26
C GLY A 747 0.06 29.45 4.84
N ASN A 748 -0.24 30.68 4.39
CA ASN A 748 -1.60 31.21 4.23
C ASN A 748 -2.51 30.25 3.43
N PRO A 749 -3.60 29.71 4.01
CA PRO A 749 -4.55 28.86 3.31
C PRO A 749 -5.24 29.60 2.15
N ASP A 750 -5.45 30.91 2.25
CA ASP A 750 -5.99 31.73 1.16
C ASP A 750 -5.03 31.84 -0.02
N ARG A 751 -3.73 31.50 0.14
CA ARG A 751 -2.80 31.30 -0.98
C ARG A 751 -2.71 29.86 -1.47
N ALA A 752 -3.17 28.87 -0.71
CA ALA A 752 -3.42 27.54 -1.25
C ALA A 752 -4.71 27.55 -2.09
N GLN A 753 -5.77 28.18 -1.59
CA GLN A 753 -7.03 28.37 -2.32
C GLN A 753 -6.90 29.43 -3.44
N GLY A 754 -6.16 30.52 -3.21
CA GLY A 754 -5.91 31.60 -4.17
C GLY A 754 -4.95 31.22 -5.31
N ALA A 755 -3.86 30.49 -5.04
CA ALA A 755 -3.03 29.97 -6.15
C ALA A 755 -3.80 28.98 -7.06
N LEU A 756 -4.86 28.38 -6.54
CA LEU A 756 -5.83 27.54 -7.28
C LEU A 756 -7.05 28.33 -7.79
N GLY A 757 -7.16 29.63 -7.49
CA GLY A 757 -8.34 30.49 -7.71
C GLY A 757 -8.09 31.71 -8.61
N ASP A 758 -6.92 32.34 -8.53
CA ASP A 758 -6.51 33.60 -9.18
C ASP A 758 -6.32 33.47 -10.72
N ARG A 759 -6.98 32.49 -11.35
CA ARG A 759 -6.96 32.21 -12.80
C ARG A 759 -8.35 32.00 -13.40
N VAL A 760 -9.40 32.54 -12.76
CA VAL A 760 -10.75 32.62 -13.33
C VAL A 760 -11.28 34.04 -13.13
N PRO A 761 -11.80 34.73 -14.18
CA PRO A 761 -12.46 36.02 -14.01
C PRO A 761 -13.75 35.86 -13.19
N ALA A 762 -14.22 36.95 -12.58
CA ALA A 762 -15.49 36.96 -11.85
C ALA A 762 -16.65 36.49 -12.75
N PRO A 763 -17.66 35.80 -12.20
CA PRO A 763 -18.81 35.35 -12.97
C PRO A 763 -19.54 36.55 -13.58
N VAL A 764 -19.81 36.48 -14.88
CA VAL A 764 -20.72 37.41 -15.55
C VAL A 764 -22.11 37.24 -14.92
N PRO A 765 -22.79 38.31 -14.48
CA PRO A 765 -24.15 38.19 -13.95
C PRO A 765 -25.08 37.60 -15.03
N ALA A 766 -26.01 36.75 -14.61
CA ALA A 766 -27.04 36.26 -15.50
C ALA A 766 -27.89 37.43 -16.03
N PRO A 767 -28.36 37.41 -17.29
CA PRO A 767 -29.35 38.37 -17.75
C PRO A 767 -30.66 38.15 -16.97
N ASP A 768 -31.33 39.24 -16.63
CA ASP A 768 -32.63 39.19 -15.95
C ASP A 768 -33.68 38.44 -16.81
N PRO A 769 -34.58 37.66 -16.19
CA PRO A 769 -35.68 37.01 -16.90
C PRO A 769 -36.72 38.04 -17.42
N PRO A 770 -37.45 37.71 -18.49
CA PRO A 770 -38.40 38.62 -19.16
C PRO A 770 -39.72 38.83 -18.40
#